data_AF-A0A8T9C7D5-F1
#
_entry.id   AF-A0A8T9C7D5-F1
#
_cell.length_a   1.000
_cell.length_b   1.000
_cell.length_c   1.000
_cell.angle_alpha   90.00
_cell.angle_beta   90.00
_cell.angle_gamma   90.00
#
_symmetry.space_group_name_H-M   'P 1'
#
loop_
_entity.id
_entity.type
_entity.pdbx_description
1 polymer ?
#
loop_
_entity_poly.entity_id
_entity_poly.type
_entity_poly.pdbx_seq_one_letter_code
_entity_poly.pdbx_strand_id
1 'polypeptide(L)'
;MDAVKPTLHNLPPETLQQIASHLDGSHRPSLYAFGLTSTICHHATLPSIFHDIYLPVRSREALQRDGDTLIKTLSRSDSMCHVRSLSIKGSFKMSSKPRTEGYKSGGKDRHSKIEADADEVLGDDRELHLDGPHVVYDESVIEKSSDEDLAWGSVVRFVKTLPHLSKLVYDCWNQFPPSLLDALHDHQPQCKLYHFTFRFRTLLWGTPYPYEMALATSPCLYSVKVESCWRDSAGDDDFNQEAAMELAAGLSPNLKEIVVMDIEAENCRRYWPRKRETWRGLPGYVPGRSLGSLTSLSLPRVRSALQPGMLQAWAEHTDFSLLRNLSLGRRDEGITVDMMEWMVQNCSFPRVETLRLHLSRDKFDVEQSNYAITAIALLDTFGSLEQLSLSGPLEPEILDAILNQHGHTLQNLSLLPSEPEGISGIYQGQLRIPMTFTQEHILKINAYCPKLQQLSVSVKRTKSNALEVATYKSFGKLKQLKSLFITLDCSDWWLSRDPDLRDDAALEAAAREISIRRESALVDKGYVQDTLRNCAVDETLARSIWDTICENKEGQKLESLKLWTTGGGKWGRHFGVGNISQVIDNLSRSWRVAREDEDIINVRELNRKVREARDLELTKLYERRAEHLRDNLLYHEAKEDVDIELQDIAEALEEVQVFRCVWPRKKGSKDWREDWSSLPLQG
;
A
#
# COMPACT_ATOMS: atom_id res chain seq x y z
N MET A 1 0.12 -7.47 -63.88
CA MET A 1 0.34 -8.10 -62.57
C MET A 1 0.04 -7.04 -61.54
N ASP A 2 -1.21 -6.96 -61.10
CA ASP A 2 -1.62 -5.98 -60.10
C ASP A 2 -1.12 -6.43 -58.73
N ALA A 3 -0.29 -5.59 -58.11
CA ALA A 3 0.18 -5.76 -56.75
C ALA A 3 -1.01 -5.63 -55.80
N VAL A 4 -1.47 -6.77 -55.27
CA VAL A 4 -2.48 -6.81 -54.22
C VAL A 4 -1.95 -6.01 -53.03
N LYS A 5 -2.55 -4.85 -52.75
CA LYS A 5 -2.26 -4.10 -51.52
C LYS A 5 -2.51 -5.04 -50.33
N PRO A 6 -1.55 -5.24 -49.41
CA PRO A 6 -1.77 -6.07 -48.24
C PRO A 6 -2.83 -5.39 -47.37
N THR A 7 -4.07 -5.89 -47.43
CA THR A 7 -5.13 -5.51 -46.52
C THR A 7 -4.99 -6.31 -45.23
N LEU A 8 -5.19 -5.66 -44.09
CA LEU A 8 -5.06 -6.27 -42.76
C LEU A 8 -5.91 -7.55 -42.60
N HIS A 9 -7.01 -7.64 -43.34
CA HIS A 9 -7.90 -8.81 -43.38
C HIS A 9 -7.32 -10.06 -44.07
N ASN A 10 -6.21 -9.92 -44.82
CA ASN A 10 -5.53 -11.04 -45.48
C ASN A 10 -4.45 -11.66 -44.58
N LEU A 11 -4.23 -11.11 -43.38
CA LEU A 11 -3.27 -11.68 -42.43
C LEU A 11 -3.83 -12.97 -41.81
N PRO A 12 -2.96 -13.96 -41.52
CA PRO A 12 -3.35 -15.13 -40.77
C PRO A 12 -4.00 -14.76 -39.42
N PRO A 13 -5.00 -15.54 -38.96
CA PRO A 13 -5.68 -15.27 -37.70
C PRO A 13 -4.72 -15.27 -36.49
N GLU A 14 -3.65 -16.06 -36.54
CA GLU A 14 -2.60 -16.10 -35.51
C GLU A 14 -1.84 -14.78 -35.43
N THR A 15 -1.56 -14.14 -36.57
CA THR A 15 -0.91 -12.83 -36.62
C THR A 15 -1.82 -11.75 -36.06
N LEU A 16 -3.12 -11.81 -36.36
CA LEU A 16 -4.11 -10.87 -35.80
C LEU A 16 -4.28 -11.06 -34.29
N GLN A 17 -4.22 -12.30 -33.79
CA GLN A 17 -4.22 -12.60 -32.35
C GLN A 17 -2.94 -12.11 -31.66
N GLN A 18 -1.78 -12.24 -32.29
CA GLN A 18 -0.53 -11.68 -31.75
C GLN A 18 -0.60 -10.15 -31.65
N ILE A 19 -1.10 -9.48 -32.69
CA ILE A 19 -1.36 -8.03 -32.66
C ILE A 19 -2.32 -7.68 -31.52
N ALA A 20 -3.42 -8.42 -31.36
CA ALA A 20 -4.37 -8.22 -30.27
C ALA A 20 -3.69 -8.41 -28.90
N SER A 21 -2.85 -9.44 -28.73
CA SER A 21 -2.12 -9.68 -27.47
C SER A 21 -1.15 -8.54 -27.13
N HIS A 22 -0.47 -7.98 -28.14
CA HIS A 22 0.38 -6.80 -27.97
C HIS A 22 -0.41 -5.54 -27.62
N LEU A 23 -1.59 -5.34 -28.21
CA LEU A 23 -2.48 -4.22 -27.88
C LEU A 23 -3.07 -4.35 -26.47
N ASP A 24 -3.39 -5.56 -26.01
CA ASP A 24 -3.85 -5.78 -24.64
C ASP A 24 -2.74 -5.49 -23.61
N GLY A 25 -1.51 -5.91 -23.92
CA GLY A 25 -0.35 -5.65 -23.07
C GLY A 25 0.13 -4.19 -23.04
N SER A 26 -0.15 -3.40 -24.08
CA SER A 26 0.24 -1.99 -24.16
C SER A 26 -0.87 -1.02 -23.76
N HIS A 27 -2.04 -1.12 -24.41
CA HIS A 27 -3.15 -0.18 -24.22
C HIS A 27 -4.50 -0.83 -24.54
N ARG A 28 -5.15 -1.38 -23.51
CA ARG A 28 -6.44 -2.09 -23.61
C ARG A 28 -7.56 -1.34 -24.35
N PRO A 29 -7.71 -0.01 -24.30
CA PRO A 29 -8.69 0.69 -25.15
C PRO A 29 -8.43 0.54 -26.66
N SER A 30 -7.16 0.48 -27.08
CA SER A 30 -6.80 0.24 -28.48
C SER A 30 -7.20 -1.15 -28.95
N LEU A 31 -7.20 -2.15 -28.07
CA LEU A 31 -7.72 -3.50 -28.36
C LEU A 31 -9.20 -3.46 -28.75
N TYR A 32 -10.03 -2.72 -28.00
CA TYR A 32 -11.45 -2.59 -28.32
C TYR A 32 -11.66 -1.85 -29.64
N ALA A 33 -10.92 -0.75 -29.88
CA ALA A 33 -10.97 -0.03 -31.14
C ALA A 33 -10.59 -0.94 -32.32
N PHE A 34 -9.56 -1.77 -32.16
CA PHE A 34 -9.15 -2.75 -33.15
C PHE A 34 -10.24 -3.79 -33.44
N GLY A 35 -10.89 -4.31 -32.39
CA GLY A 35 -12.00 -5.24 -32.51
C GLY A 35 -13.24 -4.67 -33.19
N LEU A 36 -13.40 -3.34 -33.24
CA LEU A 36 -14.51 -2.67 -33.93
C LEU A 36 -14.26 -2.46 -35.45
N THR A 37 -13.04 -2.70 -35.93
CA THR A 37 -12.67 -2.43 -37.33
C THR A 37 -13.21 -3.45 -38.34
N SER A 38 -13.37 -4.71 -37.94
CA SER A 38 -13.82 -5.81 -38.80
C SER A 38 -14.22 -7.02 -37.97
N THR A 39 -15.06 -7.91 -38.51
CA THR A 39 -15.46 -9.16 -37.87
C THR A 39 -14.27 -10.10 -37.62
N ILE A 40 -13.29 -10.14 -38.53
CA ILE A 40 -12.08 -10.97 -38.37
C ILE A 40 -11.23 -10.43 -37.22
N CYS A 41 -11.05 -9.11 -37.15
CA CYS A 41 -10.35 -8.47 -36.04
C CYS A 41 -11.11 -8.66 -34.73
N HIS A 42 -12.44 -8.59 -34.75
CA HIS A 42 -13.29 -8.86 -33.60
C HIS A 42 -13.04 -10.27 -33.05
N HIS A 43 -13.08 -11.31 -33.89
CA HIS A 43 -12.80 -12.68 -33.46
C HIS A 43 -11.37 -12.85 -32.95
N ALA A 44 -10.40 -12.15 -33.54
CA ALA A 44 -9.01 -12.19 -33.09
C ALA A 44 -8.79 -11.53 -31.71
N THR A 45 -9.64 -10.59 -31.29
CA THR A 45 -9.52 -9.95 -29.96
C THR A 45 -10.23 -10.70 -28.84
N LEU A 46 -11.22 -11.57 -29.14
CA LEU A 46 -11.96 -12.33 -28.13
C LEU A 46 -11.06 -13.08 -27.14
N PRO A 47 -9.98 -13.77 -27.55
CA PRO A 47 -9.10 -14.47 -26.63
C PRO A 47 -8.47 -13.54 -25.59
N SER A 48 -8.02 -12.35 -25.99
CA SER A 48 -7.40 -11.37 -25.09
C SER A 48 -8.43 -10.66 -24.22
N ILE A 49 -9.60 -10.31 -24.78
CA ILE A 49 -10.67 -9.63 -24.04
C ILE A 49 -11.21 -10.52 -22.90
N PHE A 50 -11.45 -11.80 -23.18
CA PHE A 50 -12.09 -12.73 -22.25
C PHE A 50 -11.10 -13.60 -21.45
N HIS A 51 -9.80 -13.39 -21.60
CA HIS A 51 -8.78 -14.12 -20.84
C HIS A 51 -8.96 -13.95 -19.32
N ASP A 52 -9.10 -12.69 -18.90
CA ASP A 52 -9.26 -12.26 -17.51
C ASP A 52 -10.64 -11.65 -17.29
N ILE A 53 -11.44 -12.27 -16.44
CA ILE A 53 -12.77 -11.79 -16.07
C ILE A 53 -12.74 -11.28 -14.63
N TYR A 54 -13.23 -10.05 -14.45
CA TYR A 54 -13.39 -9.44 -13.14
C TYR A 54 -14.87 -9.36 -12.76
N LEU A 55 -15.22 -9.95 -11.63
CA LEU A 55 -16.57 -10.00 -11.08
C LEU A 55 -16.65 -9.20 -9.77
N PRO A 56 -17.21 -7.98 -9.80
CA PRO A 56 -17.41 -7.19 -8.59
C PRO A 56 -18.62 -7.69 -7.80
N VAL A 57 -18.44 -7.94 -6.51
CA VAL A 57 -19.48 -8.35 -5.57
C VAL A 57 -20.02 -7.11 -4.86
N ARG A 58 -21.29 -6.76 -5.13
CA ARG A 58 -21.95 -5.57 -4.54
C ARG A 58 -23.24 -5.88 -3.77
N SER A 59 -24.03 -6.82 -4.30
CA SER A 59 -25.24 -7.33 -3.66
C SER A 59 -25.53 -8.73 -4.19
N ARG A 60 -26.41 -9.46 -3.52
CA ARG A 60 -26.88 -10.79 -3.97
C ARG A 60 -27.48 -10.73 -5.38
N GLU A 61 -28.36 -9.77 -5.63
CA GLU A 61 -29.06 -9.61 -6.90
C GLU A 61 -28.13 -9.11 -8.00
N ALA A 62 -27.11 -8.32 -7.65
CA ALA A 62 -26.06 -7.93 -8.59
C ALA A 62 -25.21 -9.14 -8.98
N LEU A 63 -24.77 -9.95 -8.00
CA LEU A 63 -23.97 -11.15 -8.25
C LEU A 63 -24.69 -12.17 -9.13
N GLN A 64 -25.99 -12.36 -8.90
CA GLN A 64 -26.83 -13.22 -9.74
C GLN A 64 -26.94 -12.68 -11.17
N ARG A 65 -27.29 -11.41 -11.33
CA ARG A 65 -27.41 -10.76 -12.64
C ARG A 65 -26.10 -10.76 -13.40
N ASP A 66 -24.99 -10.46 -12.75
CA ASP A 66 -23.68 -10.35 -13.37
C ASP A 66 -23.18 -11.73 -13.82
N GLY A 67 -23.34 -12.77 -12.99
CA GLY A 67 -23.03 -14.15 -13.35
C GLY A 67 -23.86 -14.64 -14.55
N ASP A 68 -25.18 -14.43 -14.54
CA ASP A 68 -26.05 -14.83 -15.64
C ASP A 68 -25.76 -14.05 -16.94
N THR A 69 -25.42 -12.76 -16.81
CA THR A 69 -25.04 -11.91 -17.94
C THR A 69 -23.73 -12.38 -18.57
N LEU A 70 -22.75 -12.78 -17.76
CA LEU A 70 -21.49 -13.34 -18.26
C LEU A 70 -21.72 -14.66 -18.99
N ILE A 71 -22.51 -15.57 -18.43
CA ILE A 71 -22.87 -16.83 -19.09
C ILE A 71 -23.52 -16.56 -20.45
N LYS A 72 -24.51 -15.66 -20.50
CA LYS A 72 -25.22 -15.32 -21.72
C LYS A 72 -24.33 -14.65 -22.76
N THR A 73 -23.41 -13.79 -22.33
CA THR A 73 -22.50 -13.07 -23.22
C THR A 73 -21.48 -14.03 -23.84
N LEU A 74 -20.84 -14.86 -23.03
CA LEU A 74 -19.82 -15.80 -23.49
C LEU A 74 -20.39 -16.95 -24.31
N SER A 75 -21.64 -17.36 -24.04
CA SER A 75 -22.34 -18.35 -24.86
C SER A 75 -22.69 -17.80 -26.26
N ARG A 76 -22.94 -16.49 -26.38
CA ARG A 76 -23.24 -15.85 -27.69
C ARG A 76 -21.99 -15.72 -28.56
N SER A 77 -20.83 -15.53 -27.95
CA SER A 77 -19.55 -15.32 -28.64
C SER A 77 -18.68 -16.58 -28.72
N ASP A 78 -19.19 -17.73 -28.24
CA ASP A 78 -18.45 -19.00 -28.10
C ASP A 78 -17.06 -18.83 -27.45
N SER A 79 -16.96 -17.91 -26.49
CA SER A 79 -15.67 -17.46 -25.93
C SER A 79 -15.34 -18.08 -24.57
N MET A 80 -16.16 -19.02 -24.09
CA MET A 80 -15.95 -19.71 -22.81
C MET A 80 -14.59 -20.41 -22.75
N CYS A 81 -14.11 -20.93 -23.88
CA CYS A 81 -12.84 -21.63 -23.99
C CYS A 81 -11.62 -20.70 -23.84
N HIS A 82 -11.80 -19.38 -23.90
CA HIS A 82 -10.73 -18.40 -23.75
C HIS A 82 -10.50 -17.93 -22.32
N VAL A 83 -11.48 -18.14 -21.42
CA VAL A 83 -11.37 -17.73 -20.02
C VAL A 83 -10.31 -18.58 -19.32
N ARG A 84 -9.30 -17.93 -18.74
CA ARG A 84 -8.21 -18.58 -17.99
C ARG A 84 -8.16 -18.13 -16.54
N SER A 85 -8.68 -16.93 -16.26
CA SER A 85 -8.54 -16.25 -14.98
C SER A 85 -9.86 -15.58 -14.59
N LEU A 86 -10.34 -15.87 -13.38
CA LEU A 86 -11.52 -15.25 -12.79
C LEU A 86 -11.10 -14.55 -11.49
N SER A 87 -11.39 -13.25 -11.37
CA SER A 87 -11.13 -12.46 -10.18
C SER A 87 -12.44 -11.98 -9.57
N ILE A 88 -12.68 -12.32 -8.31
CA ILE A 88 -13.89 -11.98 -7.56
C ILE A 88 -13.49 -11.02 -6.45
N LYS A 89 -14.06 -9.82 -6.44
CA LYS A 89 -13.74 -8.80 -5.43
C LYS A 89 -14.95 -8.06 -4.91
N GLY A 90 -15.02 -7.83 -3.60
CA GLY A 90 -16.06 -7.03 -2.96
C GLY A 90 -16.71 -7.72 -1.76
N SER A 91 -17.98 -7.42 -1.51
CA SER A 91 -18.76 -8.07 -0.45
C SER A 91 -20.25 -7.77 -0.59
N PHE A 92 -21.09 -8.58 0.03
CA PHE A 92 -22.50 -8.26 0.27
C PHE A 92 -22.89 -8.62 1.70
N LYS A 93 -23.85 -7.87 2.25
CA LYS A 93 -24.41 -8.13 3.57
C LYS A 93 -25.64 -9.02 3.46
N MET A 94 -25.67 -10.10 4.22
CA MET A 94 -26.91 -10.80 4.56
C MET A 94 -27.70 -9.86 5.50
N SER A 95 -28.94 -9.54 5.17
CA SER A 95 -29.77 -8.59 5.93
C SER A 95 -29.69 -8.82 7.45
N SER A 96 -29.49 -7.72 8.19
CA SER A 96 -29.07 -7.61 9.59
C SER A 96 -29.87 -8.43 10.61
N LYS A 97 -29.16 -9.13 11.51
CA LYS A 97 -29.56 -9.09 12.93
C LYS A 97 -29.21 -7.69 13.47
N PRO A 98 -30.12 -7.03 14.22
CA PRO A 98 -29.79 -5.75 14.83
C PRO A 98 -28.56 -5.94 15.72
N ARG A 99 -27.60 -5.02 15.61
CA ARG A 99 -26.51 -4.91 16.58
C ARG A 99 -27.13 -4.97 17.97
N THR A 100 -26.62 -5.84 18.83
CA THR A 100 -27.02 -5.91 20.24
C THR A 100 -26.99 -4.48 20.80
N GLU A 101 -28.15 -3.98 21.21
CA GLU A 101 -28.31 -2.62 21.73
C GLU A 101 -27.37 -2.43 22.92
N GLY A 102 -26.39 -1.53 22.77
CA GLY A 102 -25.46 -1.21 23.85
C GLY A 102 -24.20 -0.49 23.39
N TYR A 103 -23.73 -0.73 22.16
CA TYR A 103 -22.44 -0.19 21.72
C TYR A 103 -22.56 0.64 20.45
N LYS A 104 -22.52 1.97 20.64
CA LYS A 104 -22.31 2.94 19.56
C LYS A 104 -20.87 2.78 19.05
N SER A 105 -20.69 1.96 18.02
CA SER A 105 -19.51 1.99 17.16
C SER A 105 -19.33 3.43 16.64
N GLY A 106 -18.47 4.21 17.30
CA GLY A 106 -18.08 5.55 16.87
C GLY A 106 -17.24 5.55 15.59
N GLY A 107 -16.75 4.37 15.17
CA GLY A 107 -16.13 4.16 13.86
C GLY A 107 -17.17 4.16 12.75
N LYS A 108 -17.67 5.34 12.35
CA LYS A 108 -18.13 5.51 10.96
C LYS A 108 -16.95 5.16 10.06
N ASP A 109 -17.08 4.21 9.14
CA ASP A 109 -16.42 4.07 7.81
C ASP A 109 -15.02 4.70 7.56
N ARG A 110 -14.22 4.97 8.59
CA ARG A 110 -12.94 5.69 8.49
C ARG A 110 -11.89 4.85 7.78
N HIS A 111 -12.03 3.52 7.83
CA HIS A 111 -11.12 2.57 7.21
C HIS A 111 -11.33 2.44 5.69
N SER A 112 -12.55 2.59 5.19
CA SER A 112 -12.80 2.62 3.73
C SER A 112 -12.16 3.82 3.01
N LYS A 113 -11.85 4.89 3.75
CA LYS A 113 -11.31 6.14 3.20
C LYS A 113 -9.78 6.18 3.15
N ILE A 114 -9.09 5.57 4.12
CA ILE A 114 -7.62 5.50 4.13
C ILE A 114 -7.13 4.44 3.13
N GLU A 115 -7.88 3.34 2.96
CA GLU A 115 -7.59 2.28 1.97
C GLU A 115 -7.59 2.80 0.51
N ALA A 116 -8.45 3.78 0.20
CA ALA A 116 -8.51 4.37 -1.13
C ALA A 116 -7.32 5.33 -1.43
N ASP A 117 -6.64 5.86 -0.41
CA ASP A 117 -5.53 6.81 -0.52
C ASP A 117 -4.18 6.13 -0.79
N ALA A 118 -4.01 4.86 -0.41
CA ALA A 118 -2.77 4.12 -0.67
C ALA A 118 -2.79 3.33 -1.99
N ASP A 119 -3.98 2.87 -2.42
CA ASP A 119 -4.17 1.94 -3.54
C ASP A 119 -3.75 2.53 -4.91
N GLU A 120 -4.00 3.83 -5.18
CA GLU A 120 -3.66 4.45 -6.48
C GLU A 120 -2.16 4.76 -6.61
N VAL A 121 -1.48 5.03 -5.49
CA VAL A 121 -0.08 5.47 -5.47
C VAL A 121 0.88 4.29 -5.35
N LEU A 122 0.68 3.44 -4.34
CA LEU A 122 1.62 2.38 -3.95
C LEU A 122 1.37 1.07 -4.72
N GLY A 123 0.18 0.85 -5.29
CA GLY A 123 -0.12 -0.38 -6.04
C GLY A 123 0.09 -1.65 -5.20
N ASP A 124 0.76 -2.67 -5.76
CA ASP A 124 1.14 -3.90 -5.04
C ASP A 124 2.23 -3.68 -3.97
N ASP A 125 2.85 -2.49 -3.89
CA ASP A 125 3.78 -2.10 -2.81
C ASP A 125 3.04 -1.71 -1.53
N ARG A 126 2.04 -2.52 -1.19
CA ARG A 126 1.23 -2.51 0.02
C ARG A 126 2.10 -2.52 1.28
N GLU A 127 2.49 -1.34 1.75
CA GLU A 127 2.47 -1.07 3.18
C GLU A 127 1.05 -0.58 3.50
N LEU A 128 0.12 -1.52 3.65
CA LEU A 128 -1.28 -1.23 3.95
C LEU A 128 -1.35 -0.47 5.28
N HIS A 129 -1.62 0.82 5.18
CA HIS A 129 -1.94 1.74 6.26
C HIS A 129 -3.28 1.36 6.92
N LEU A 130 -3.32 0.21 7.58
CA LEU A 130 -4.38 -0.22 8.47
C LEU A 130 -4.16 0.43 9.84
N ASP A 131 -4.15 1.76 9.91
CA ASP A 131 -4.07 2.49 11.18
C ASP A 131 -5.46 2.75 11.72
N GLY A 132 -6.05 1.67 12.24
CA GLY A 132 -7.02 1.74 13.31
C GLY A 132 -7.68 0.39 13.57
N PRO A 133 -8.53 0.34 14.60
CA PRO A 133 -9.13 -0.90 15.06
C PRO A 133 -10.07 -1.50 14.01
N HIS A 134 -9.77 -2.72 13.58
CA HIS A 134 -10.61 -3.53 12.70
C HIS A 134 -11.61 -4.33 13.52
N VAL A 135 -12.87 -4.38 13.08
CA VAL A 135 -13.81 -5.36 13.64
C VAL A 135 -13.46 -6.70 13.02
N VAL A 136 -12.86 -7.58 13.83
CA VAL A 136 -12.68 -8.98 13.45
C VAL A 136 -13.99 -9.68 13.77
N TYR A 137 -14.80 -9.89 12.74
CA TYR A 137 -16.13 -10.46 12.87
C TYR A 137 -16.09 -11.93 13.24
N ASP A 138 -16.94 -12.31 14.18
CA ASP A 138 -17.30 -13.67 14.52
C ASP A 138 -18.61 -14.03 13.81
N GLU A 139 -18.58 -14.00 12.47
CA GLU A 139 -19.72 -14.47 11.67
C GLU A 139 -19.76 -16.01 11.68
N SER A 140 -20.96 -16.59 11.69
CA SER A 140 -21.11 -18.03 11.57
C SER A 140 -20.46 -18.56 10.28
N VAL A 141 -20.00 -19.80 10.33
CA VAL A 141 -19.53 -20.49 9.13
C VAL A 141 -20.68 -20.61 8.14
N ILE A 142 -20.38 -20.37 6.87
CA ILE A 142 -21.34 -20.60 5.79
C ILE A 142 -21.71 -22.09 5.73
N GLU A 143 -22.99 -22.38 5.97
CA GLU A 143 -23.51 -23.73 5.82
C GLU A 143 -23.78 -24.02 4.34
N LYS A 144 -23.47 -25.25 3.90
CA LYS A 144 -23.77 -25.69 2.54
C LYS A 144 -25.27 -25.62 2.29
N SER A 145 -25.67 -25.07 1.14
CA SER A 145 -27.08 -24.81 0.77
C SER A 145 -27.81 -23.78 1.65
N SER A 146 -27.09 -23.00 2.47
CA SER A 146 -27.66 -21.82 3.14
C SER A 146 -28.06 -20.74 2.13
N ASP A 147 -28.85 -19.76 2.57
CA ASP A 147 -29.20 -18.61 1.72
C ASP A 147 -27.97 -17.85 1.20
N GLU A 148 -26.87 -17.83 1.98
CA GLU A 148 -25.60 -17.25 1.57
C GLU A 148 -24.95 -18.09 0.47
N ASP A 149 -24.86 -19.42 0.64
CA ASP A 149 -24.26 -20.32 -0.37
C ASP A 149 -25.08 -20.31 -1.68
N LEU A 150 -26.41 -20.26 -1.57
CA LEU A 150 -27.31 -20.14 -2.73
C LEU A 150 -27.18 -18.81 -3.47
N ALA A 151 -26.73 -17.73 -2.81
CA ALA A 151 -26.47 -16.46 -3.48
C ALA A 151 -25.35 -16.58 -4.52
N TRP A 152 -24.42 -17.52 -4.33
CA TRP A 152 -23.30 -17.79 -5.24
C TRP A 152 -23.67 -18.73 -6.40
N GLY A 153 -24.90 -19.22 -6.48
CA GLY A 153 -25.33 -20.22 -7.45
C GLY A 153 -25.07 -19.85 -8.92
N SER A 154 -25.20 -18.57 -9.29
CA SER A 154 -24.88 -18.08 -10.65
C SER A 154 -23.39 -18.20 -10.97
N VAL A 155 -22.52 -17.87 -10.00
CA VAL A 155 -21.06 -17.97 -10.12
C VAL A 155 -20.63 -19.43 -10.15
N VAL A 156 -21.25 -20.28 -9.34
CA VAL A 156 -21.04 -21.74 -9.37
C VAL A 156 -21.37 -22.30 -10.75
N ARG A 157 -22.53 -21.93 -11.32
CA ARG A 157 -22.91 -22.32 -12.67
C ARG A 157 -21.91 -21.80 -13.70
N PHE A 158 -21.45 -20.57 -13.53
CA PHE A 158 -20.47 -19.97 -14.42
C PHE A 158 -19.15 -20.75 -14.41
N VAL A 159 -18.56 -21.03 -13.25
CA VAL A 159 -17.32 -21.82 -13.13
C VAL A 159 -17.45 -23.21 -13.75
N LYS A 160 -18.60 -23.88 -13.58
CA LYS A 160 -18.87 -25.19 -14.21
C LYS A 160 -18.88 -25.13 -15.74
N THR A 161 -19.20 -23.97 -16.34
CA THR A 161 -19.20 -23.78 -17.80
C THR A 161 -17.84 -23.42 -18.39
N LEU A 162 -16.83 -23.15 -17.56
CA LEU A 162 -15.49 -22.76 -18.03
C LEU A 162 -14.59 -24.00 -18.14
N PRO A 163 -14.17 -24.43 -19.34
CA PRO A 163 -13.44 -25.70 -19.50
C PRO A 163 -11.95 -25.62 -19.11
N HIS A 164 -11.37 -24.43 -19.03
CA HIS A 164 -9.93 -24.23 -18.94
C HIS A 164 -9.54 -23.19 -17.88
N LEU A 165 -10.29 -23.10 -16.79
CA LEU A 165 -10.02 -22.12 -15.74
C LEU A 165 -8.73 -22.49 -15.00
N SER A 166 -7.67 -21.71 -15.21
CA SER A 166 -6.35 -21.95 -14.62
C SER A 166 -6.12 -21.21 -13.31
N LYS A 167 -6.80 -20.07 -13.13
CA LYS A 167 -6.60 -19.17 -11.99
C LYS A 167 -7.94 -18.64 -11.47
N LEU A 168 -8.15 -18.73 -10.17
CA LEU A 168 -9.26 -18.09 -9.47
C LEU A 168 -8.69 -17.22 -8.36
N VAL A 169 -8.97 -15.92 -8.41
CA VAL A 169 -8.62 -14.96 -7.36
C VAL A 169 -9.87 -14.62 -6.58
N TYR A 170 -9.82 -14.87 -5.27
CA TYR A 170 -10.91 -14.59 -4.34
C TYR A 170 -10.47 -13.50 -3.36
N ASP A 171 -10.93 -12.28 -3.59
CA ASP A 171 -10.71 -11.08 -2.76
C ASP A 171 -12.06 -10.54 -2.26
N CYS A 172 -12.87 -11.42 -1.66
CA CYS A 172 -14.20 -11.10 -1.19
C CYS A 172 -14.29 -11.28 0.33
N TRP A 173 -14.91 -10.34 1.04
CA TRP A 173 -15.00 -10.41 2.51
C TRP A 173 -15.96 -11.50 3.00
N ASN A 174 -16.91 -11.92 2.17
CA ASN A 174 -17.74 -13.09 2.46
C ASN A 174 -16.88 -14.35 2.51
N GLN A 175 -17.24 -15.32 3.36
CA GLN A 175 -16.54 -16.60 3.41
C GLN A 175 -16.64 -17.29 2.05
N PHE A 176 -15.56 -17.97 1.64
CA PHE A 176 -15.58 -18.76 0.40
C PHE A 176 -16.79 -19.73 0.43
N PRO A 177 -17.57 -19.88 -0.64
CA PRO A 177 -18.77 -20.72 -0.61
C PRO A 177 -18.47 -22.21 -0.77
N PRO A 178 -19.09 -23.10 0.03
CA PRO A 178 -18.94 -24.55 -0.12
C PRO A 178 -19.33 -25.06 -1.51
N SER A 179 -20.43 -24.57 -2.08
CA SER A 179 -20.86 -24.97 -3.42
C SER A 179 -19.89 -24.53 -4.53
N LEU A 180 -19.12 -23.46 -4.28
CA LEU A 180 -18.07 -23.01 -5.20
C LEU A 180 -16.81 -23.88 -5.09
N LEU A 181 -16.46 -24.31 -3.87
CA LEU A 181 -15.36 -25.24 -3.66
C LEU A 181 -15.61 -26.58 -4.35
N ASP A 182 -16.80 -27.15 -4.15
CA ASP A 182 -17.20 -28.39 -4.82
C ASP A 182 -17.11 -28.26 -6.34
N ALA A 183 -17.59 -27.14 -6.90
CA ALA A 183 -17.54 -26.90 -8.34
C ALA A 183 -16.10 -26.83 -8.88
N LEU A 184 -15.16 -26.27 -8.11
CA LEU A 184 -13.75 -26.25 -8.49
C LEU A 184 -13.14 -27.65 -8.46
N HIS A 185 -13.40 -28.42 -7.41
CA HIS A 185 -12.88 -29.79 -7.31
C HIS A 185 -13.45 -30.70 -8.41
N ASP A 186 -14.75 -30.60 -8.69
CA ASP A 186 -15.44 -31.47 -9.65
C ASP A 186 -15.09 -31.12 -11.10
N HIS A 187 -14.99 -29.83 -11.44
CA HIS A 187 -14.87 -29.40 -12.83
C HIS A 187 -13.48 -28.88 -13.18
N GLN A 188 -12.74 -28.31 -12.23
CA GLN A 188 -11.49 -27.58 -12.47
C GLN A 188 -10.38 -27.95 -11.44
N PRO A 189 -9.99 -29.23 -11.31
CA PRO A 189 -9.07 -29.68 -10.26
C PRO A 189 -7.64 -29.13 -10.40
N GLN A 190 -7.26 -28.64 -11.58
CA GLN A 190 -5.95 -28.02 -11.83
C GLN A 190 -5.94 -26.50 -11.62
N CYS A 191 -7.10 -25.91 -11.26
CA CYS A 191 -7.21 -24.48 -11.03
C CYS A 191 -6.40 -24.06 -9.80
N LYS A 192 -5.64 -22.97 -9.92
CA LYS A 192 -4.93 -22.33 -8.81
C LYS A 192 -5.83 -21.31 -8.14
N LEU A 193 -6.22 -21.58 -6.90
CA LEU A 193 -6.96 -20.68 -6.04
C LEU A 193 -6.00 -19.77 -5.27
N TYR A 194 -6.16 -18.47 -5.50
CA TYR A 194 -5.54 -17.38 -4.75
C TYR A 194 -6.60 -16.80 -3.81
N HIS A 195 -6.46 -17.02 -2.52
CA HIS A 195 -7.45 -16.62 -1.52
C HIS A 195 -6.93 -15.47 -0.66
N PHE A 196 -7.42 -14.25 -0.87
CA PHE A 196 -6.90 -13.04 -0.24
C PHE A 196 -7.58 -12.61 1.07
N THR A 197 -8.65 -13.31 1.45
CA THR A 197 -9.43 -13.09 2.68
C THR A 197 -9.53 -14.37 3.52
N PHE A 198 -8.48 -15.21 3.51
CA PHE A 198 -8.53 -16.54 4.13
C PHE A 198 -8.48 -16.41 5.65
N ARG A 199 -9.46 -17.01 6.33
CA ARG A 199 -9.53 -17.03 7.79
C ARG A 199 -10.38 -18.21 8.25
N PHE A 200 -9.92 -18.91 9.28
CA PHE A 200 -10.77 -19.81 10.04
C PHE A 200 -11.58 -19.01 11.06
N ARG A 201 -12.90 -19.08 10.94
CA ARG A 201 -13.85 -18.42 11.83
C ARG A 201 -14.02 -19.21 13.14
N THR A 202 -13.90 -20.54 13.09
CA THR A 202 -14.21 -21.41 14.25
C THR A 202 -13.02 -21.81 15.13
N LEU A 203 -11.79 -21.42 14.78
CA LEU A 203 -10.62 -21.71 15.63
C LEU A 203 -10.73 -21.11 17.03
N LEU A 204 -11.54 -20.06 17.20
CA LEU A 204 -11.85 -19.41 18.47
C LEU A 204 -12.60 -20.35 19.44
N TRP A 205 -13.34 -21.34 18.91
CA TRP A 205 -14.23 -22.22 19.68
C TRP A 205 -13.77 -23.68 19.76
N GLY A 206 -12.57 -23.99 19.24
CA GLY A 206 -11.97 -25.32 19.32
C GLY A 206 -11.62 -25.90 17.95
N THR A 207 -12.26 -27.03 17.59
CA THR A 207 -11.92 -27.74 16.34
C THR A 207 -12.51 -27.02 15.14
N PRO A 208 -11.71 -26.70 14.10
CA PRO A 208 -12.21 -26.00 12.93
C PRO A 208 -13.30 -26.81 12.22
N TYR A 209 -14.29 -26.11 11.67
CA TYR A 209 -15.43 -26.73 11.02
C TYR A 209 -14.97 -27.58 9.81
N PRO A 210 -15.61 -28.74 9.52
CA PRO A 210 -15.15 -29.63 8.46
C PRO A 210 -14.99 -28.97 7.08
N TYR A 211 -15.86 -28.01 6.76
CA TYR A 211 -15.75 -27.22 5.54
C TYR A 211 -14.49 -26.36 5.48
N GLU A 212 -14.14 -25.67 6.57
CA GLU A 212 -12.94 -24.84 6.62
C GLU A 212 -11.69 -25.70 6.45
N MET A 213 -11.69 -26.91 7.03
CA MET A 213 -10.63 -27.90 6.80
C MET A 213 -10.57 -28.41 5.36
N ALA A 214 -11.72 -28.62 4.71
CA ALA A 214 -11.77 -29.01 3.29
C ALA A 214 -11.23 -27.91 2.37
N LEU A 215 -11.50 -26.64 2.68
CA LEU A 215 -10.91 -25.50 1.96
C LEU A 215 -9.40 -25.41 2.20
N ALA A 216 -8.96 -25.55 3.45
CA ALA A 216 -7.57 -25.41 3.84
C ALA A 216 -6.67 -26.52 3.28
N THR A 217 -7.21 -27.74 3.17
CA THR A 217 -6.52 -28.91 2.59
C THR A 217 -6.78 -29.10 1.08
N SER A 218 -7.44 -28.12 0.45
CA SER A 218 -7.79 -28.17 -0.97
C SER A 218 -6.54 -28.26 -1.85
N PRO A 219 -6.50 -29.18 -2.83
CA PRO A 219 -5.38 -29.29 -3.77
C PRO A 219 -5.32 -28.10 -4.74
N CYS A 220 -6.42 -27.34 -4.90
CA CYS A 220 -6.44 -26.14 -5.72
C CYS A 220 -5.80 -24.94 -5.01
N LEU A 221 -5.60 -24.97 -3.69
CA LEU A 221 -5.12 -23.83 -2.92
C LEU A 221 -3.64 -23.57 -3.22
N TYR A 222 -3.35 -22.40 -3.80
CA TYR A 222 -2.00 -22.03 -4.25
C TYR A 222 -1.41 -20.86 -3.45
N SER A 223 -2.25 -19.87 -3.11
CA SER A 223 -1.84 -18.66 -2.41
C SER A 223 -2.88 -18.30 -1.34
N VAL A 224 -2.44 -18.01 -0.12
CA VAL A 224 -3.32 -17.51 0.95
C VAL A 224 -2.80 -16.21 1.54
N LYS A 225 -3.71 -15.25 1.71
CA LYS A 225 -3.51 -14.10 2.60
C LYS A 225 -4.37 -14.31 3.83
N VAL A 226 -3.70 -14.40 4.98
CA VAL A 226 -4.30 -14.65 6.28
C VAL A 226 -4.22 -13.38 7.10
N GLU A 227 -5.38 -12.87 7.48
CA GLU A 227 -5.48 -11.79 8.46
C GLU A 227 -5.59 -12.43 9.85
N SER A 228 -4.61 -12.15 10.71
CA SER A 228 -4.50 -12.67 12.07
C SER A 228 -4.51 -11.54 13.08
N CYS A 229 -4.86 -11.82 14.32
CA CYS A 229 -4.67 -10.90 15.44
C CYS A 229 -4.27 -11.71 16.68
N TRP A 230 -3.83 -11.03 17.73
CA TRP A 230 -3.55 -11.71 19.00
C TRP A 230 -4.85 -12.21 19.67
N ARG A 231 -5.87 -11.34 19.63
CA ARG A 231 -7.23 -11.60 20.08
C ARG A 231 -8.20 -10.85 19.17
N ASP A 232 -9.36 -11.43 18.94
CA ASP A 232 -10.41 -10.81 18.12
C ASP A 232 -11.11 -9.63 18.84
N SER A 233 -12.18 -9.11 18.23
CA SER A 233 -12.92 -7.99 18.79
C SER A 233 -13.81 -8.33 20.00
N ALA A 234 -14.05 -9.62 20.26
CA ALA A 234 -14.76 -10.13 21.42
C ALA A 234 -13.83 -10.48 22.60
N GLY A 235 -12.52 -10.59 22.32
CA GLY A 235 -11.48 -10.91 23.30
C GLY A 235 -11.04 -12.39 23.28
N ASP A 236 -11.47 -13.15 22.28
CA ASP A 236 -11.11 -14.56 22.10
C ASP A 236 -9.75 -14.70 21.41
N ASP A 237 -9.02 -15.77 21.73
CA ASP A 237 -7.65 -16.00 21.24
C ASP A 237 -7.67 -16.43 19.77
N ASP A 238 -7.04 -15.65 18.90
CA ASP A 238 -6.97 -15.95 17.48
C ASP A 238 -5.69 -16.71 17.15
N PHE A 239 -5.82 -17.89 16.54
CA PHE A 239 -4.72 -18.80 16.18
C PHE A 239 -4.52 -18.95 14.66
N ASN A 240 -5.04 -18.02 13.86
CA ASN A 240 -4.94 -18.10 12.39
C ASN A 240 -3.48 -18.03 11.88
N GLN A 241 -2.58 -17.38 12.62
CA GLN A 241 -1.15 -17.35 12.27
C GLN A 241 -0.50 -18.73 12.45
N GLU A 242 -0.76 -19.40 13.57
CA GLU A 242 -0.29 -20.76 13.83
C GLU A 242 -0.88 -21.76 12.83
N ALA A 243 -2.18 -21.64 12.53
CA ALA A 243 -2.82 -22.43 11.50
C ALA A 243 -2.15 -22.23 10.13
N ALA A 244 -1.78 -21.00 9.75
CA ALA A 244 -1.10 -20.73 8.48
C ALA A 244 0.28 -21.43 8.40
N MET A 245 1.02 -21.51 9.50
CA MET A 245 2.30 -22.25 9.56
C MET A 245 2.08 -23.75 9.33
N GLU A 246 1.04 -24.34 9.90
CA GLU A 246 0.72 -25.75 9.69
C GLU A 246 0.20 -26.04 8.28
N LEU A 247 -0.50 -25.08 7.67
CA LEU A 247 -0.85 -25.15 6.24
C LEU A 247 0.38 -25.17 5.36
N ALA A 248 1.37 -24.32 5.66
CA ALA A 248 2.65 -24.30 4.98
C ALA A 248 3.37 -25.65 5.10
N ALA A 249 3.38 -26.26 6.30
CA ALA A 249 4.10 -27.49 6.62
C ALA A 249 3.59 -28.76 5.90
N GLY A 250 2.57 -28.65 5.05
CA GLY A 250 2.17 -29.70 4.12
C GLY A 250 0.72 -30.17 4.26
N LEU A 251 -0.11 -29.54 5.10
CA LEU A 251 -1.56 -29.79 5.10
C LEU A 251 -2.20 -29.38 3.75
N SER A 252 -1.66 -28.35 3.10
CA SER A 252 -2.05 -27.97 1.76
C SER A 252 -0.93 -28.34 0.76
N PRO A 253 -1.14 -29.32 -0.13
CA PRO A 253 -0.05 -29.91 -0.91
C PRO A 253 0.53 -28.98 -1.98
N ASN A 254 -0.28 -28.05 -2.50
CA ASN A 254 0.08 -27.16 -3.60
C ASN A 254 0.25 -25.69 -3.18
N LEU A 255 0.25 -25.42 -1.87
CA LEU A 255 0.43 -24.08 -1.34
C LEU A 255 1.88 -23.62 -1.57
N LYS A 256 2.04 -22.46 -2.23
CA LYS A 256 3.34 -21.89 -2.58
C LYS A 256 3.54 -20.47 -2.05
N GLU A 257 2.47 -19.74 -1.82
CA GLU A 257 2.52 -18.35 -1.40
C GLU A 257 1.70 -18.14 -0.13
N ILE A 258 2.32 -17.53 0.88
CA ILE A 258 1.63 -17.13 2.10
C ILE A 258 1.93 -15.67 2.41
N VAL A 259 0.86 -14.92 2.70
CA VAL A 259 0.91 -13.57 3.24
C VAL A 259 0.21 -13.60 4.60
N VAL A 260 0.91 -13.29 5.69
CA VAL A 260 0.28 -13.14 7.02
C VAL A 260 0.30 -11.69 7.44
N MET A 261 -0.89 -11.13 7.63
CA MET A 261 -1.07 -9.76 8.09
C MET A 261 -1.68 -9.75 9.48
N ASP A 262 -0.94 -9.25 10.47
CA ASP A 262 -1.49 -9.04 11.80
C ASP A 262 -2.23 -7.69 11.86
N ILE A 263 -3.51 -7.76 12.23
CA ILE A 263 -4.43 -6.63 12.29
C ILE A 263 -4.71 -6.25 13.75
N GLU A 264 -4.95 -4.96 13.99
CA GLU A 264 -5.39 -4.52 15.31
C GLU A 264 -6.89 -4.68 15.44
N ALA A 265 -7.34 -5.71 16.15
CA ALA A 265 -8.77 -5.89 16.39
C ALA A 265 -9.30 -4.83 17.37
N GLU A 266 -10.52 -4.34 17.13
CA GLU A 266 -11.20 -3.39 18.01
C GLU A 266 -11.31 -3.97 19.43
N ASN A 267 -11.07 -3.17 20.46
CA ASN A 267 -11.12 -3.57 21.88
C ASN A 267 -10.12 -4.65 22.32
N CYS A 268 -9.26 -5.20 21.45
CA CYS A 268 -8.35 -6.31 21.81
C CYS A 268 -7.45 -5.97 23.01
N ARG A 269 -7.05 -4.69 23.14
CA ARG A 269 -6.21 -4.17 24.23
C ARG A 269 -6.84 -4.32 25.61
N ARG A 270 -8.18 -4.34 25.72
CA ARG A 270 -8.88 -4.54 27.00
C ARG A 270 -8.62 -5.92 27.60
N TYR A 271 -8.30 -6.90 26.76
CA TYR A 271 -8.16 -8.30 27.13
C TYR A 271 -6.70 -8.75 27.24
N TRP A 272 -5.73 -7.86 27.05
CA TRP A 272 -4.29 -8.18 27.15
C TRP A 272 -3.86 -8.83 28.47
N PRO A 273 -4.41 -8.48 29.66
CA PRO A 273 -4.00 -9.14 30.91
C PRO A 273 -4.34 -10.64 30.96
N ARG A 274 -5.23 -11.14 30.10
CA ARG A 274 -5.59 -12.56 30.05
C ARG A 274 -4.48 -13.35 29.35
N LYS A 275 -4.05 -14.43 30.00
CA LYS A 275 -3.12 -15.40 29.40
C LYS A 275 -3.76 -16.05 28.16
N ARG A 276 -3.00 -16.10 27.06
CA ARG A 276 -3.40 -16.78 25.81
C ARG A 276 -3.39 -18.30 26.01
N GLU A 277 -4.38 -18.98 25.48
CA GLU A 277 -4.44 -20.43 25.44
C GLU A 277 -3.31 -21.00 24.57
N THR A 278 -2.93 -22.26 24.84
CA THR A 278 -1.92 -22.95 24.04
C THR A 278 -2.55 -23.47 22.75
N TRP A 279 -1.94 -23.14 21.62
CA TRP A 279 -2.33 -23.68 20.32
C TRP A 279 -2.25 -25.21 20.32
N ARG A 280 -3.30 -25.88 19.85
CA ARG A 280 -3.44 -27.35 19.89
C ARG A 280 -3.19 -28.06 18.55
N GLY A 281 -2.96 -27.28 17.49
CA GLY A 281 -2.79 -27.79 16.14
C GLY A 281 -4.09 -28.05 15.39
N LEU A 282 -4.01 -28.00 14.06
CA LEU A 282 -5.07 -28.36 13.15
C LEU A 282 -5.24 -29.89 13.08
N PRO A 283 -6.48 -30.37 12.89
CA PRO A 283 -6.73 -31.79 12.65
C PRO A 283 -5.92 -32.32 11.45
N GLY A 284 -5.16 -33.39 11.68
CA GLY A 284 -4.34 -34.03 10.64
C GLY A 284 -2.90 -33.50 10.53
N TYR A 285 -2.56 -32.43 11.26
CA TYR A 285 -1.18 -31.99 11.37
C TYR A 285 -0.37 -32.93 12.27
N VAL A 286 0.86 -33.23 11.84
CA VAL A 286 1.82 -34.00 12.64
C VAL A 286 3.14 -33.21 12.65
N PRO A 287 3.55 -32.65 13.80
CA PRO A 287 4.78 -31.87 13.89
C PRO A 287 6.00 -32.64 13.38
N GLY A 288 6.84 -31.98 12.58
CA GLY A 288 8.11 -32.53 12.08
C GLY A 288 7.98 -33.61 10.98
N ARG A 289 6.77 -33.88 10.46
CA ARG A 289 6.57 -34.89 9.41
C ARG A 289 7.07 -34.45 8.03
N SER A 290 6.91 -33.17 7.70
CA SER A 290 7.31 -32.57 6.42
C SER A 290 7.53 -31.07 6.59
N LEU A 291 8.49 -30.53 5.83
CA LEU A 291 8.64 -29.09 5.67
C LEU A 291 7.85 -28.62 4.45
N GLY A 292 7.25 -27.43 4.57
CA GLY A 292 6.61 -26.74 3.48
C GLY A 292 7.57 -26.37 2.35
N SER A 293 7.05 -26.31 1.13
CA SER A 293 7.82 -25.95 -0.08
C SER A 293 7.36 -24.61 -0.66
N LEU A 294 7.26 -23.61 0.21
CA LEU A 294 6.84 -22.26 -0.17
C LEU A 294 7.88 -21.60 -1.09
N THR A 295 7.39 -20.81 -2.04
CA THR A 295 8.19 -19.94 -2.91
C THR A 295 8.10 -18.48 -2.50
N SER A 296 7.02 -18.08 -1.81
CA SER A 296 6.82 -16.70 -1.34
C SER A 296 6.33 -16.68 0.10
N LEU A 297 7.05 -15.96 0.96
CA LEU A 297 6.66 -15.70 2.34
C LEU A 297 6.65 -14.19 2.59
N SER A 298 5.48 -13.66 2.96
CA SER A 298 5.32 -12.24 3.29
C SER A 298 4.71 -12.08 4.67
N LEU A 299 5.44 -11.44 5.58
CA LEU A 299 5.06 -11.15 6.95
C LEU A 299 5.12 -9.63 7.22
N PRO A 300 4.31 -8.80 6.51
CA PRO A 300 4.45 -7.35 6.51
C PRO A 300 3.92 -6.65 7.78
N ARG A 301 3.24 -7.36 8.70
CA ARG A 301 2.56 -6.69 9.82
C ARG A 301 2.56 -7.42 11.16
N VAL A 302 3.29 -8.52 11.31
CA VAL A 302 3.22 -9.38 12.49
C VAL A 302 3.83 -8.69 13.72
N ARG A 303 3.04 -8.36 14.77
CA ARG A 303 3.54 -7.69 15.99
C ARG A 303 4.62 -8.48 16.72
N SER A 304 4.65 -9.80 16.54
CA SER A 304 5.70 -10.67 17.08
C SER A 304 7.00 -10.65 16.27
N ALA A 305 7.11 -9.84 15.20
CA ALA A 305 8.35 -9.67 14.43
C ALA A 305 9.51 -9.12 15.29
N LEU A 306 9.19 -8.56 16.46
CA LEU A 306 10.15 -8.14 17.47
C LEU A 306 10.77 -9.30 18.27
N GLN A 307 10.40 -10.56 18.03
CA GLN A 307 10.90 -11.72 18.77
C GLN A 307 11.42 -12.82 17.82
N PRO A 308 12.67 -13.31 18.00
CA PRO A 308 13.27 -14.36 17.17
C PRO A 308 12.42 -15.64 17.07
N GLY A 309 11.67 -15.96 18.14
CA GLY A 309 10.87 -17.18 18.23
C GLY A 309 9.82 -17.35 17.12
N MET A 310 9.34 -16.27 16.50
CA MET A 310 8.37 -16.37 15.41
C MET A 310 9.00 -16.88 14.10
N LEU A 311 10.15 -16.32 13.69
CA LEU A 311 10.79 -16.78 12.45
C LEU A 311 11.43 -18.15 12.65
N GLN A 312 11.86 -18.45 13.87
CA GLN A 312 12.20 -19.81 14.27
C GLN A 312 11.01 -20.76 14.08
N ALA A 313 9.82 -20.40 14.53
CA ALA A 313 8.62 -21.22 14.29
C ALA A 313 8.35 -21.39 12.78
N TRP A 314 8.50 -20.35 11.96
CA TRP A 314 8.38 -20.48 10.50
C TRP A 314 9.46 -21.40 9.89
N ALA A 315 10.69 -21.33 10.37
CA ALA A 315 11.79 -22.19 9.93
C ALA A 315 11.54 -23.68 10.26
N GLU A 316 10.80 -23.96 11.34
CA GLU A 316 10.36 -25.32 11.69
C GLU A 316 9.26 -25.85 10.75
N HIS A 317 8.53 -24.98 10.06
CA HIS A 317 7.38 -25.35 9.24
C HIS A 317 7.65 -25.24 7.72
N THR A 318 8.68 -24.52 7.29
CA THR A 318 8.96 -24.27 5.87
C THR A 318 10.45 -24.33 5.56
N ASP A 319 10.80 -24.91 4.41
CA ASP A 319 12.16 -24.86 3.88
C ASP A 319 12.45 -23.50 3.21
N PHE A 320 13.26 -22.68 3.88
CA PHE A 320 13.67 -21.36 3.38
C PHE A 320 14.58 -21.42 2.14
N SER A 321 15.18 -22.57 1.83
CA SER A 321 16.06 -22.71 0.67
C SER A 321 15.33 -22.62 -0.67
N LEU A 322 14.00 -22.83 -0.65
CA LEU A 322 13.13 -22.80 -1.83
C LEU A 322 12.47 -21.44 -2.06
N LEU A 323 12.60 -20.50 -1.13
CA LEU A 323 11.99 -19.18 -1.22
C LEU A 323 12.63 -18.36 -2.34
N ARG A 324 11.79 -17.73 -3.14
CA ARG A 324 12.15 -16.72 -4.15
C ARG A 324 11.80 -15.31 -3.70
N ASN A 325 10.71 -15.19 -2.94
CA ASN A 325 10.18 -13.91 -2.49
C ASN A 325 10.11 -13.92 -0.96
N LEU A 326 10.80 -12.97 -0.33
CA LEU A 326 10.78 -12.80 1.11
C LEU A 326 10.45 -11.34 1.46
N SER A 327 9.42 -11.15 2.27
CA SER A 327 9.02 -9.83 2.76
C SER A 327 8.82 -9.87 4.27
N LEU A 328 9.58 -9.05 5.01
CA LEU A 328 9.57 -9.05 6.48
C LEU A 328 9.52 -7.61 7.03
N GLY A 329 8.71 -7.42 8.08
CA GLY A 329 8.64 -6.17 8.84
C GLY A 329 7.59 -5.16 8.34
N ARG A 330 7.28 -4.18 9.19
CA ARG A 330 6.32 -3.09 8.99
C ARG A 330 6.98 -1.75 9.26
N ARG A 331 6.57 -0.68 8.58
CA ARG A 331 6.98 0.72 8.83
C ARG A 331 7.13 1.17 10.30
N ASP A 332 6.34 0.62 11.24
CA ASP A 332 6.38 1.01 12.66
C ASP A 332 7.11 0.01 13.57
N GLU A 333 7.32 -1.22 13.07
CA GLU A 333 7.93 -2.35 13.77
C GLU A 333 8.74 -3.18 12.76
N GLY A 334 10.03 -2.89 12.68
CA GLY A 334 10.96 -3.61 11.80
C GLY A 334 11.66 -4.77 12.48
N ILE A 335 12.53 -5.41 11.70
CA ILE A 335 13.40 -6.49 12.14
C ILE A 335 14.46 -5.90 13.08
N THR A 336 14.54 -6.46 14.29
CA THR A 336 15.50 -6.05 15.33
C THR A 336 16.89 -6.62 15.07
N VAL A 337 17.91 -6.12 15.78
CA VAL A 337 19.29 -6.59 15.61
C VAL A 337 19.42 -8.07 15.96
N ASP A 338 18.83 -8.50 17.08
CA ASP A 338 18.83 -9.90 17.51
C ASP A 338 18.25 -10.85 16.46
N MET A 339 17.20 -10.42 15.77
CA MET A 339 16.58 -11.20 14.71
C MET A 339 17.49 -11.29 13.48
N MET A 340 18.13 -10.18 13.09
CA MET A 340 19.09 -10.19 11.99
C MET A 340 20.27 -11.13 12.30
N GLU A 341 20.82 -11.09 13.51
CA GLU A 341 21.90 -12.01 13.94
C GLU A 341 21.46 -13.48 13.89
N TRP A 342 20.25 -13.76 14.38
CA TRP A 342 19.69 -15.12 14.32
C TRP A 342 19.53 -15.60 12.88
N MET A 343 19.04 -14.76 11.97
CA MET A 343 18.91 -15.09 10.55
C MET A 343 20.25 -15.39 9.91
N VAL A 344 21.28 -14.57 10.19
CA VAL A 344 22.64 -14.79 9.68
C VAL A 344 23.22 -16.12 10.13
N GLN A 345 22.91 -16.56 11.35
CA GLN A 345 23.45 -17.79 11.93
C GLN A 345 22.66 -19.06 11.55
N ASN A 346 21.35 -18.96 11.35
CA ASN A 346 20.46 -20.13 11.29
C ASN A 346 19.75 -20.31 9.95
N CYS A 347 19.70 -19.29 9.09
CA CYS A 347 18.94 -19.34 7.85
C CYS A 347 19.84 -19.34 6.60
N SER A 348 19.33 -19.90 5.50
CA SER A 348 19.98 -19.85 4.19
C SER A 348 18.95 -19.55 3.10
N PHE A 349 19.25 -18.57 2.25
CA PHE A 349 18.33 -18.04 1.23
C PHE A 349 18.97 -18.03 -0.18
N PRO A 350 19.35 -19.19 -0.75
CA PRO A 350 20.11 -19.27 -1.99
C PRO A 350 19.32 -18.90 -3.26
N ARG A 351 17.98 -18.90 -3.22
CA ARG A 351 17.10 -18.71 -4.38
C ARG A 351 16.27 -17.42 -4.34
N VAL A 352 16.47 -16.56 -3.34
CA VAL A 352 15.70 -15.33 -3.20
C VAL A 352 16.09 -14.37 -4.32
N GLU A 353 15.10 -13.97 -5.11
CA GLU A 353 15.21 -13.00 -6.21
C GLU A 353 14.62 -11.65 -5.78
N THR A 354 13.54 -11.67 -4.99
CA THR A 354 12.84 -10.49 -4.47
C THR A 354 12.88 -10.44 -2.95
N LEU A 355 13.51 -9.39 -2.41
CA LEU A 355 13.65 -9.15 -0.99
C LEU A 355 13.02 -7.82 -0.57
N ARG A 356 12.13 -7.85 0.43
CA ARG A 356 11.60 -6.66 1.10
C ARG A 356 11.85 -6.74 2.60
N LEU A 357 12.56 -5.77 3.16
CA LEU A 357 12.84 -5.70 4.59
C LEU A 357 12.54 -4.31 5.13
N HIS A 358 11.87 -4.24 6.28
CA HIS A 358 11.86 -3.05 7.13
C HIS A 358 12.78 -3.28 8.32
N LEU A 359 13.88 -2.54 8.42
CA LEU A 359 14.85 -2.66 9.50
C LEU A 359 14.45 -1.75 10.67
N SER A 360 14.77 -2.15 11.89
CA SER A 360 14.60 -1.32 13.08
C SER A 360 15.85 -1.37 13.96
N ARG A 361 16.19 -0.23 14.56
CA ARG A 361 17.11 -0.20 15.70
C ARG A 361 16.31 -0.54 16.94
N ASP A 362 16.85 -1.36 17.85
CA ASP A 362 16.13 -1.65 19.07
C ASP A 362 15.90 -0.38 19.88
N LYS A 363 14.65 -0.22 20.32
CA LYS A 363 14.16 1.00 20.97
C LYS A 363 14.83 1.29 22.33
N PHE A 364 15.60 0.36 22.87
CA PHE A 364 16.06 0.40 24.26
C PHE A 364 17.57 0.56 24.45
N ASP A 365 18.40 0.42 23.42
CA ASP A 365 19.87 0.55 23.57
C ASP A 365 20.43 1.79 22.88
N VAL A 366 21.02 2.65 23.69
CA VAL A 366 21.59 3.96 23.28
C VAL A 366 22.92 3.79 22.52
N GLU A 367 23.53 2.59 22.55
CA GLU A 367 24.88 2.32 22.03
C GLU A 367 25.00 1.07 21.13
N GLN A 368 24.04 0.79 20.24
CA GLN A 368 24.20 -0.31 19.28
C GLN A 368 25.22 0.04 18.18
N SER A 369 26.50 -0.14 18.51
CA SER A 369 27.67 0.06 17.64
C SER A 369 27.74 -0.92 16.45
N ASN A 370 26.88 -1.96 16.44
CA ASN A 370 26.94 -3.05 15.47
C ASN A 370 25.76 -3.10 14.49
N TYR A 371 24.75 -2.21 14.59
CA TYR A 371 23.56 -2.27 13.73
C TYR A 371 23.90 -2.36 12.22
N ALA A 372 24.74 -1.47 11.72
CA ALA A 372 25.12 -1.46 10.31
C ALA A 372 25.88 -2.73 9.93
N ILE A 373 26.77 -3.22 10.80
CA ILE A 373 27.53 -4.46 10.58
C ILE A 373 26.57 -5.65 10.46
N THR A 374 25.61 -5.78 11.38
CA THR A 374 24.63 -6.87 11.36
C THR A 374 23.69 -6.76 10.15
N ALA A 375 23.25 -5.56 9.78
CA ALA A 375 22.43 -5.33 8.60
C ALA A 375 23.18 -5.69 7.31
N ILE A 376 24.46 -5.32 7.20
CA ILE A 376 25.34 -5.72 6.07
C ILE A 376 25.50 -7.23 6.04
N ALA A 377 25.82 -7.86 7.19
CA ALA A 377 25.98 -9.31 7.28
C ALA A 377 24.70 -10.06 6.89
N LEU A 378 23.51 -9.52 7.23
CA LEU A 378 22.24 -10.06 6.79
C LEU A 378 22.08 -9.97 5.28
N LEU A 379 22.38 -8.82 4.68
CA LEU A 379 22.31 -8.63 3.23
C LEU A 379 23.30 -9.54 2.49
N ASP A 380 24.46 -9.81 3.12
CA ASP A 380 25.47 -10.74 2.62
C ASP A 380 24.99 -12.19 2.54
N THR A 381 23.98 -12.59 3.34
CA THR A 381 23.42 -13.94 3.30
C THR A 381 22.65 -14.26 2.02
N PHE A 382 22.19 -13.23 1.30
CA PHE A 382 21.43 -13.39 0.08
C PHE A 382 22.37 -13.48 -1.12
N GLY A 383 22.02 -14.32 -2.10
CA GLY A 383 22.67 -14.31 -3.41
C GLY A 383 22.36 -13.03 -4.20
N SER A 384 22.73 -12.98 -5.47
CA SER A 384 22.47 -11.83 -6.35
C SER A 384 20.97 -11.56 -6.49
N LEU A 385 20.48 -10.46 -5.91
CA LEU A 385 19.07 -10.06 -5.93
C LEU A 385 18.67 -9.37 -7.25
N GLU A 386 17.44 -9.61 -7.72
CA GLU A 386 16.86 -8.87 -8.84
C GLU A 386 16.02 -7.69 -8.38
N GLN A 387 15.36 -7.83 -7.22
CA GLN A 387 14.50 -6.80 -6.63
C GLN A 387 14.81 -6.65 -5.14
N LEU A 388 15.14 -5.43 -4.72
CA LEU A 388 15.41 -5.10 -3.32
C LEU A 388 14.58 -3.91 -2.88
N SER A 389 13.84 -4.07 -1.78
CA SER A 389 13.14 -3.00 -1.09
C SER A 389 13.58 -2.94 0.37
N LEU A 390 14.29 -1.89 0.75
CA LEU A 390 14.78 -1.69 2.11
C LEU A 390 14.21 -0.39 2.67
N SER A 391 13.52 -0.48 3.80
CA SER A 391 13.03 0.66 4.56
C SER A 391 13.52 0.60 6.01
N GLY A 392 13.47 1.73 6.72
CA GLY A 392 14.02 1.83 8.08
C GLY A 392 15.34 2.60 8.16
N PRO A 393 16.10 2.46 9.25
CA PRO A 393 17.32 3.23 9.47
C PRO A 393 18.42 2.82 8.48
N LEU A 394 18.65 3.66 7.47
CA LEU A 394 19.68 3.46 6.45
C LEU A 394 20.91 4.30 6.76
N GLU A 395 22.09 3.69 6.64
CA GLU A 395 23.40 4.33 6.77
C GLU A 395 24.16 4.19 5.44
N PRO A 396 25.07 5.13 5.08
CA PRO A 396 25.83 5.08 3.83
C PRO A 396 26.59 3.76 3.60
N GLU A 397 27.08 3.15 4.68
CA GLU A 397 27.78 1.86 4.68
C GLU A 397 26.88 0.71 4.19
N ILE A 398 25.60 0.74 4.57
CA ILE A 398 24.60 -0.23 4.12
C ILE A 398 24.33 -0.05 2.63
N LEU A 399 24.21 1.19 2.15
CA LEU A 399 24.05 1.50 0.72
C LEU A 399 25.25 0.97 -0.08
N ASP A 400 26.47 1.26 0.36
CA ASP A 400 27.68 0.82 -0.33
C ASP A 400 27.77 -0.72 -0.37
N ALA A 401 27.38 -1.43 0.70
CA ALA A 401 27.31 -2.90 0.71
C ALA A 401 26.28 -3.44 -0.31
N ILE A 402 25.08 -2.87 -0.35
CA ILE A 402 24.02 -3.25 -1.32
C ILE A 402 24.53 -3.11 -2.76
N LEU A 403 25.14 -1.97 -3.07
CA LEU A 403 25.61 -1.67 -4.42
C LEU A 403 26.73 -2.61 -4.86
N ASN A 404 27.66 -2.93 -3.95
CA ASN A 404 28.78 -3.82 -4.25
C ASN A 404 28.34 -5.26 -4.48
N GLN A 405 27.42 -5.78 -3.67
CA GLN A 405 27.02 -7.19 -3.73
C GLN A 405 25.94 -7.43 -4.79
N HIS A 406 24.89 -6.60 -4.80
CA HIS A 406 23.67 -6.85 -5.58
C HIS A 406 23.55 -5.96 -6.83
N GLY A 407 24.36 -4.91 -6.94
CA GLY A 407 24.18 -3.87 -7.96
C GLY A 407 24.07 -4.38 -9.40
N HIS A 408 24.86 -5.38 -9.77
CA HIS A 408 24.96 -5.89 -11.14
C HIS A 408 23.71 -6.66 -11.63
N THR A 409 22.89 -7.22 -10.73
CA THR A 409 21.65 -7.94 -11.05
C THR A 409 20.38 -7.13 -10.80
N LEU A 410 20.45 -6.11 -9.95
CA LEU A 410 19.28 -5.33 -9.55
C LEU A 410 18.59 -4.65 -10.74
N GLN A 411 17.31 -5.00 -10.91
CA GLN A 411 16.38 -4.38 -11.86
C GLN A 411 15.47 -3.39 -11.14
N ASN A 412 15.07 -3.70 -9.90
CA ASN A 412 14.21 -2.85 -9.07
C ASN A 412 14.89 -2.57 -7.73
N LEU A 413 15.08 -1.29 -7.39
CA LEU A 413 15.66 -0.87 -6.12
C LEU A 413 14.73 0.13 -5.45
N SER A 414 14.31 -0.17 -4.22
CA SER A 414 13.53 0.73 -3.36
C SER A 414 14.27 0.96 -2.05
N LEU A 415 14.62 2.21 -1.76
CA LEU A 415 15.31 2.60 -0.54
C LEU A 415 14.54 3.74 0.13
N LEU A 416 13.95 3.46 1.29
CA LEU A 416 13.13 4.41 2.05
C LEU A 416 13.71 4.59 3.46
N PRO A 417 14.72 5.46 3.63
CA PRO A 417 15.28 5.82 4.92
C PRO A 417 14.20 6.36 5.86
N SER A 418 14.10 5.80 7.06
CA SER A 418 13.21 6.28 8.10
C SER A 418 13.75 5.92 9.49
N GLU A 419 13.56 6.79 10.48
CA GLU A 419 13.92 6.51 11.87
C GLU A 419 12.64 6.33 12.71
N PRO A 420 12.65 5.45 13.73
CA PRO A 420 11.48 5.20 14.55
C PRO A 420 11.12 6.45 15.36
N GLU A 421 9.84 6.83 15.30
CA GLU A 421 9.30 7.90 16.14
C GLU A 421 9.09 7.35 17.57
N GLY A 422 10.00 7.66 18.49
CA GLY A 422 9.96 7.13 19.85
C GLY A 422 8.66 7.48 20.59
N ILE A 423 7.89 6.50 21.05
CA ILE A 423 6.61 6.69 21.76
C ILE A 423 6.83 7.54 23.03
N SER A 424 6.05 8.62 23.19
CA SER A 424 6.01 9.59 24.30
C SER A 424 6.82 9.31 25.58
N GLY A 425 7.62 10.29 26.00
CA GLY A 425 7.97 10.54 27.40
C GLY A 425 9.04 9.67 28.07
N ILE A 426 9.37 8.50 27.51
CA ILE A 426 10.33 7.56 28.13
C ILE A 426 11.69 7.57 27.41
N TYR A 427 11.75 8.11 26.19
CA TYR A 427 12.99 8.18 25.41
C TYR A 427 13.81 9.42 25.78
N GLN A 428 14.94 9.21 26.47
CA GLN A 428 15.98 10.22 26.69
C GLN A 428 17.10 10.18 25.63
N GLY A 429 17.03 9.26 24.65
CA GLY A 429 18.03 9.11 23.59
C GLY A 429 17.95 10.20 22.52
N GLN A 430 19.11 10.57 21.95
CA GLN A 430 19.19 11.51 20.83
C GLN A 430 18.61 10.86 19.57
N LEU A 431 17.51 11.40 19.05
CA LEU A 431 16.94 10.94 17.79
C LEU A 431 17.98 11.08 16.67
N ARG A 432 18.18 9.99 15.92
CA ARG A 432 19.02 9.99 14.70
C ARG A 432 18.23 10.63 13.56
N ILE A 433 18.95 11.29 12.66
CA ILE A 433 18.36 11.89 11.47
C ILE A 433 18.37 10.82 10.37
N PRO A 434 17.23 10.54 9.73
CA PRO A 434 17.21 9.62 8.59
C PRO A 434 18.20 10.06 7.50
N MET A 435 18.88 9.10 6.87
CA MET A 435 19.73 9.38 5.72
C MET A 435 18.94 10.07 4.61
N THR A 436 19.56 11.06 3.97
CA THR A 436 18.99 11.75 2.81
C THR A 436 19.79 11.41 1.56
N PHE A 437 19.10 11.13 0.45
CA PHE A 437 19.78 10.90 -0.82
C PHE A 437 20.25 12.23 -1.43
N THR A 438 21.51 12.24 -1.86
CA THR A 438 22.16 13.36 -2.52
C THR A 438 22.52 12.95 -3.94
N GLN A 439 22.91 13.91 -4.78
CA GLN A 439 23.43 13.66 -6.12
C GLN A 439 24.53 12.58 -6.14
N GLU A 440 25.45 12.59 -5.18
CA GLU A 440 26.56 11.63 -5.12
C GLU A 440 26.05 10.19 -4.94
N HIS A 441 25.04 9.98 -4.10
CA HIS A 441 24.42 8.67 -3.91
C HIS A 441 23.76 8.17 -5.20
N ILE A 442 23.07 9.04 -5.95
CA ILE A 442 22.42 8.65 -7.22
C ILE A 442 23.47 8.32 -8.29
N LEU A 443 24.57 9.08 -8.36
CA LEU A 443 25.67 8.78 -9.28
C LEU A 443 26.37 7.47 -8.93
N LYS A 444 26.54 7.16 -7.64
CA LYS A 444 27.00 5.84 -7.19
C LYS A 444 26.04 4.74 -7.66
N ILE A 445 24.73 4.87 -7.44
CA ILE A 445 23.74 3.89 -7.91
C ILE A 445 23.88 3.64 -9.41
N ASN A 446 24.06 4.70 -10.21
CA ASN A 446 24.25 4.56 -11.66
C ASN A 446 25.52 3.77 -12.04
N ALA A 447 26.61 3.94 -11.28
CA ALA A 447 27.87 3.24 -11.55
C ALA A 447 27.79 1.74 -11.25
N TYR A 448 27.09 1.34 -10.19
CA TYR A 448 27.02 -0.04 -9.73
C TYR A 448 25.80 -0.82 -10.24
N CYS A 449 24.73 -0.13 -10.67
CA CYS A 449 23.47 -0.76 -11.11
C CYS A 449 23.17 -0.53 -12.59
N PRO A 450 23.86 -1.23 -13.52
CA PRO A 450 23.71 -0.99 -14.96
C PRO A 450 22.36 -1.47 -15.54
N LYS A 451 21.67 -2.41 -14.86
CA LYS A 451 20.39 -3.01 -15.31
C LYS A 451 19.15 -2.41 -14.63
N LEU A 452 19.31 -1.34 -13.87
CA LEU A 452 18.24 -0.76 -13.07
C LEU A 452 17.15 -0.14 -13.96
N GLN A 453 15.95 -0.70 -13.88
CA GLN A 453 14.77 -0.26 -14.62
C GLN A 453 13.79 0.53 -13.76
N GLN A 454 13.70 0.20 -12.47
CA GLN A 454 12.81 0.85 -11.52
C GLN A 454 13.58 1.30 -10.28
N LEU A 455 13.42 2.57 -9.92
CA LEU A 455 14.03 3.14 -8.72
C LEU A 455 12.97 3.81 -7.85
N SER A 456 13.00 3.52 -6.56
CA SER A 456 12.20 4.18 -5.53
C SER A 456 13.13 4.73 -4.45
N VAL A 457 13.13 6.04 -4.24
CA VAL A 457 14.01 6.71 -3.26
C VAL A 457 13.31 7.90 -2.60
N SER A 458 13.78 8.29 -1.42
CA SER A 458 13.38 9.54 -0.80
C SER A 458 14.26 10.71 -1.27
N VAL A 459 13.66 11.87 -1.54
CA VAL A 459 14.35 13.13 -1.83
C VAL A 459 13.89 14.18 -0.84
N LYS A 460 14.84 14.78 -0.12
CA LYS A 460 14.57 15.84 0.85
C LYS A 460 14.12 17.11 0.12
N ARG A 461 12.92 17.59 0.42
CA ARG A 461 12.44 18.91 -0.06
C ARG A 461 13.22 20.01 0.64
N THR A 462 13.81 20.90 -0.14
CA THR A 462 14.59 22.04 0.36
C THR A 462 14.19 23.33 -0.35
N LYS A 463 12.88 23.53 -0.48
CA LYS A 463 12.27 24.70 -1.14
C LYS A 463 12.75 24.86 -2.58
N SER A 464 12.90 23.74 -3.29
CA SER A 464 13.26 23.71 -4.71
C SER A 464 14.64 24.33 -5.01
N ASN A 465 15.59 24.20 -4.08
CA ASN A 465 16.93 24.80 -4.21
C ASN A 465 17.84 24.05 -5.22
N ALA A 466 19.01 24.62 -5.49
CA ALA A 466 19.98 24.03 -6.43
C ALA A 466 20.45 22.61 -6.07
N LEU A 467 20.54 22.23 -4.78
CA LEU A 467 20.96 20.88 -4.37
C LEU A 467 19.88 19.84 -4.65
N GLU A 468 18.62 20.19 -4.38
CA GLU A 468 17.46 19.38 -4.73
C GLU A 468 17.35 19.20 -6.25
N VAL A 469 17.51 20.29 -7.00
CA VAL A 469 17.49 20.27 -8.46
C VAL A 469 18.65 19.44 -9.03
N ALA A 470 19.85 19.53 -8.45
CA ALA A 470 20.98 18.69 -8.83
C ALA A 470 20.69 17.19 -8.64
N THR A 471 19.91 16.85 -7.61
CA THR A 471 19.46 15.48 -7.36
C THR A 471 18.48 15.03 -8.44
N TYR A 472 17.51 15.86 -8.85
CA TYR A 472 16.64 15.55 -9.99
C TYR A 472 17.42 15.36 -11.30
N LYS A 473 18.36 16.26 -11.60
CA LYS A 473 19.24 16.17 -12.78
C LYS A 473 20.03 14.85 -12.79
N SER A 474 20.43 14.35 -11.62
CA SER A 474 21.21 13.11 -11.49
C SER A 474 20.44 11.83 -11.86
N PHE A 475 19.11 11.79 -11.64
CA PHE A 475 18.29 10.65 -12.09
C PHE A 475 18.30 10.49 -13.61
N GLY A 476 18.47 11.60 -14.35
CA GLY A 476 18.64 11.57 -15.81
C GLY A 476 19.83 10.71 -16.26
N LYS A 477 20.88 10.57 -15.43
CA LYS A 477 22.09 9.81 -15.78
C LYS A 477 21.89 8.28 -15.76
N LEU A 478 20.79 7.79 -15.19
CA LEU A 478 20.49 6.36 -15.08
C LEU A 478 20.01 5.79 -16.42
N LYS A 479 20.88 5.09 -17.16
CA LYS A 479 20.64 4.76 -18.58
C LYS A 479 19.45 3.85 -18.87
N GLN A 480 19.14 2.91 -17.99
CA GLN A 480 18.06 1.92 -18.19
C GLN A 480 16.77 2.22 -17.41
N LEU A 481 16.75 3.35 -16.68
CA LEU A 481 15.61 3.71 -15.84
C LEU A 481 14.37 4.05 -16.67
N LYS A 482 13.29 3.28 -16.45
CA LYS A 482 11.97 3.45 -17.08
C LYS A 482 10.93 4.01 -16.11
N SER A 483 10.95 3.57 -14.86
CA SER A 483 10.01 3.98 -13.83
C SER A 483 10.74 4.56 -12.62
N LEU A 484 10.33 5.74 -12.18
CA LEU A 484 10.88 6.40 -11.01
C LEU A 484 9.78 6.71 -10.00
N PHE A 485 9.98 6.33 -8.76
CA PHE A 485 9.14 6.71 -7.64
C PHE A 485 9.95 7.58 -6.68
N ILE A 486 9.55 8.83 -6.51
CA ILE A 486 10.20 9.75 -5.57
C ILE A 486 9.26 9.99 -4.40
N THR A 487 9.72 9.62 -3.22
CA THR A 487 9.11 10.08 -1.97
C THR A 487 9.71 11.43 -1.58
N LEU A 488 8.93 12.50 -1.72
CA LEU A 488 9.32 13.85 -1.34
C LEU A 488 9.22 13.98 0.18
N ASP A 489 10.37 14.02 0.85
CA ASP A 489 10.45 14.13 2.31
C ASP A 489 10.44 15.60 2.76
N CYS A 490 9.36 15.99 3.42
CA CYS A 490 9.12 17.32 3.96
C CYS A 490 9.45 17.43 5.47
N SER A 491 10.08 16.42 6.08
CA SER A 491 10.31 16.37 7.54
C SER A 491 11.54 17.15 8.01
N ASP A 492 11.40 18.04 9.00
CA ASP A 492 12.53 18.84 9.53
C ASP A 492 12.99 18.33 10.90
N TRP A 493 13.69 17.20 10.90
CA TRP A 493 14.24 16.53 12.10
C TRP A 493 15.23 17.38 12.92
N TRP A 494 15.84 18.40 12.30
CA TRP A 494 16.83 19.28 12.92
C TRP A 494 16.27 20.14 14.05
N LEU A 495 14.95 20.40 14.06
CA LEU A 495 14.30 21.24 15.07
C LEU A 495 14.42 20.70 16.50
N SER A 496 14.60 19.39 16.63
CA SER A 496 14.66 18.71 17.92
C SER A 496 16.07 18.49 18.48
N ARG A 497 17.12 18.84 17.72
CA ARG A 497 18.49 18.40 18.01
C ARG A 497 19.35 19.43 18.74
N ASP A 498 19.14 20.74 18.56
CA ASP A 498 20.01 21.74 19.21
C ASP A 498 19.34 23.13 19.39
N PRO A 499 19.12 23.58 20.63
CA PRO A 499 18.78 24.97 20.93
C PRO A 499 19.99 25.92 20.76
N ASP A 500 21.23 25.46 20.98
CA ASP A 500 22.40 26.31 21.22
C ASP A 500 23.23 26.63 19.96
N LEU A 501 22.93 26.00 18.81
CA LEU A 501 23.55 26.31 17.50
C LEU A 501 22.86 27.48 16.77
N ARG A 502 22.05 28.28 17.46
CA ARG A 502 21.19 29.29 16.83
C ARG A 502 21.79 30.69 16.96
N ASP A 503 21.88 31.39 15.83
CA ASP A 503 22.26 32.80 15.75
C ASP A 503 21.08 33.65 16.28
N ASP A 504 21.05 33.83 17.60
CA ASP A 504 19.92 34.36 18.38
C ASP A 504 19.49 35.79 18.02
N ALA A 505 20.33 36.55 17.31
CA ALA A 505 20.07 37.97 17.02
C ALA A 505 18.98 38.21 15.97
N ALA A 506 18.78 37.29 15.01
CA ALA A 506 17.76 37.44 13.97
C ALA A 506 16.39 36.87 14.39
N LEU A 507 16.37 35.89 15.30
CA LEU A 507 15.15 35.20 15.75
C LEU A 507 14.37 35.98 16.82
N GLU A 508 15.04 36.73 17.72
CA GLU A 508 14.34 37.50 18.75
C GLU A 508 13.43 38.60 18.18
N ALA A 509 13.74 39.11 16.98
CA ALA A 509 12.90 40.10 16.30
C ALA A 509 11.61 39.50 15.72
N ALA A 510 11.64 38.24 15.27
CA ALA A 510 10.47 37.52 14.73
C ALA A 510 9.63 36.83 15.82
N ALA A 511 10.23 36.51 16.97
CA ALA A 511 9.62 35.77 18.07
C ALA A 511 8.48 36.51 18.81
N ARG A 512 8.24 37.80 18.53
CA ARG A 512 7.21 38.60 19.24
C ARG A 512 5.82 38.58 18.63
N GLU A 513 5.59 37.94 17.48
CA GLU A 513 4.25 37.85 16.88
C GLU A 513 3.81 36.39 16.59
N ILE A 514 3.05 35.87 17.57
CA ILE A 514 2.12 34.73 17.46
C ILE A 514 2.80 33.35 17.48
N SER A 515 2.90 32.80 18.69
CA SER A 515 3.21 31.39 18.97
C SER A 515 1.93 30.55 18.97
N ILE A 516 1.94 29.40 18.29
CA ILE A 516 0.87 28.40 18.43
C ILE A 516 1.10 27.68 19.77
N ARG A 517 0.29 28.01 20.78
CA ARG A 517 0.39 27.35 22.10
C ARG A 517 -0.17 25.93 22.05
N ARG A 518 0.69 24.92 22.19
CA ARG A 518 0.36 23.67 22.88
C ARG A 518 1.53 23.19 23.74
N GLU A 519 1.15 22.52 24.83
CA GLU A 519 2.01 22.00 25.89
C GLU A 519 3.21 21.23 25.32
N SER A 520 4.41 21.82 25.40
CA SER A 520 5.77 21.22 25.39
C SER A 520 6.81 21.63 24.34
N ALA A 521 6.56 22.53 23.38
CA ALA A 521 7.61 23.39 22.76
C ALA A 521 7.02 24.47 21.84
N LEU A 522 7.71 25.60 21.72
CA LEU A 522 7.42 26.65 20.75
C LEU A 522 8.00 26.24 19.39
N VAL A 523 7.15 25.86 18.44
CA VAL A 523 7.58 25.79 17.02
C VAL A 523 7.45 27.19 16.44
N ASP A 524 8.56 27.79 16.03
CA ASP A 524 8.56 29.12 15.41
C ASP A 524 7.74 29.09 14.10
N LYS A 525 6.93 30.13 13.91
CA LYS A 525 6.06 30.35 12.74
C LYS A 525 6.85 30.25 11.44
N GLY A 526 8.12 30.67 11.43
CA GLY A 526 9.02 30.51 10.27
C GLY A 526 9.18 29.05 9.82
N TYR A 527 9.32 28.11 10.75
CA TYR A 527 9.45 26.69 10.42
C TYR A 527 8.16 26.07 9.91
N VAL A 528 7.02 26.49 10.46
CA VAL A 528 5.72 26.06 9.94
C VAL A 528 5.55 26.57 8.51
N GLN A 529 5.90 27.83 8.23
CA GLN A 529 5.85 28.38 6.87
C GLN A 529 6.75 27.61 5.90
N ASP A 530 7.98 27.29 6.30
CA ASP A 530 8.90 26.51 5.47
C ASP A 530 8.42 25.08 5.25
N THR A 531 7.82 24.45 6.27
CA THR A 531 7.17 23.15 6.14
C THR A 531 6.03 23.20 5.12
N LEU A 532 5.15 24.22 5.21
CA LEU A 532 4.06 24.42 4.26
C LEU A 532 4.59 24.59 2.82
N ARG A 533 5.64 25.40 2.63
CA ARG A 533 6.30 25.58 1.31
C ARG A 533 6.86 24.28 0.74
N ASN A 534 7.47 23.45 1.59
CA ASN A 534 8.00 22.15 1.16
C ASN A 534 6.90 21.16 0.79
N CYS A 535 5.79 21.16 1.56
CA CYS A 535 4.63 20.30 1.35
C CYS A 535 3.80 20.69 0.12
N ALA A 536 3.82 21.95 -0.29
CA ALA A 536 3.06 22.42 -1.45
C ALA A 536 3.59 21.86 -2.77
N VAL A 537 2.90 20.85 -3.30
CA VAL A 537 3.23 20.17 -4.56
C VAL A 537 2.04 20.22 -5.51
N ASP A 538 2.10 21.09 -6.52
CA ASP A 538 1.07 21.20 -7.56
C ASP A 538 1.50 20.53 -8.88
N GLU A 539 0.62 20.56 -9.87
CA GLU A 539 0.88 19.99 -11.20
C GLU A 539 2.12 20.62 -11.85
N THR A 540 2.30 21.92 -11.66
CA THR A 540 3.41 22.70 -12.24
C THR A 540 4.76 22.21 -11.73
N LEU A 541 4.89 21.96 -10.42
CA LEU A 541 6.10 21.38 -9.85
C LEU A 541 6.32 19.94 -10.30
N ALA A 542 5.25 19.12 -10.32
CA ALA A 542 5.35 17.74 -10.77
C ALA A 542 5.86 17.65 -12.23
N ARG A 543 5.36 18.52 -13.12
CA ARG A 543 5.84 18.68 -14.49
C ARG A 543 7.28 19.18 -14.53
N SER A 544 7.61 20.21 -13.77
CA SER A 544 8.97 20.77 -13.74
C SER A 544 10.03 19.74 -13.28
N ILE A 545 9.70 18.89 -12.30
CA ILE A 545 10.57 17.79 -11.87
C ILE A 545 10.73 16.76 -13.00
N TRP A 546 9.64 16.35 -13.63
CA TRP A 546 9.66 15.44 -14.79
C TRP A 546 10.53 15.98 -15.93
N ASP A 547 10.32 17.24 -16.32
CA ASP A 547 11.04 17.90 -17.41
C ASP A 547 12.54 17.99 -17.08
N THR A 548 12.88 18.40 -15.85
CA THR A 548 14.28 18.45 -15.39
C THR A 548 14.98 17.10 -15.52
N ILE A 549 14.30 16.01 -15.17
CA ILE A 549 14.85 14.65 -15.28
C ILE A 549 14.97 14.25 -16.76
N CYS A 550 13.95 14.53 -17.57
CA CYS A 550 13.90 14.15 -18.98
C CYS A 550 14.93 14.91 -19.84
N GLU A 551 15.14 16.20 -19.59
CA GLU A 551 16.15 17.03 -20.27
C GLU A 551 17.58 16.51 -20.02
N ASN A 552 17.82 15.91 -18.85
CA ASN A 552 19.11 15.37 -18.47
C ASN A 552 19.21 13.85 -18.72
N LYS A 553 18.21 13.25 -19.38
CA LYS A 553 18.11 11.80 -19.55
C LYS A 553 19.14 11.27 -20.53
N GLU A 554 19.91 10.30 -20.09
CA GLU A 554 20.79 9.48 -20.90
C GLU A 554 20.16 8.09 -21.09
N GLY A 555 20.33 7.50 -22.28
CA GLY A 555 19.83 6.15 -22.58
C GLY A 555 18.33 6.08 -22.86
N GLN A 556 17.64 5.16 -22.21
CA GLN A 556 16.20 4.93 -22.40
C GLN A 556 15.39 6.12 -21.89
N LYS A 557 14.27 6.43 -22.57
CA LYS A 557 13.34 7.47 -22.13
C LYS A 557 12.62 7.02 -20.86
N LEU A 558 12.35 7.97 -19.96
CA LEU A 558 11.53 7.72 -18.78
C LEU A 558 10.06 7.52 -19.22
N GLU A 559 9.45 6.43 -18.77
CA GLU A 559 8.07 6.03 -19.09
C GLU A 559 7.10 6.53 -18.01
N SER A 560 7.49 6.48 -16.73
CA SER A 560 6.66 6.99 -15.64
C SER A 560 7.43 7.55 -14.45
N LEU A 561 6.89 8.61 -13.87
CA LEU A 561 7.30 9.22 -12.60
C LEU A 561 6.10 9.26 -11.67
N LYS A 562 6.30 8.72 -10.47
CA LYS A 562 5.36 8.88 -9.35
C LYS A 562 6.02 9.77 -8.30
N LEU A 563 5.27 10.75 -7.81
CA LEU A 563 5.66 11.65 -6.73
C LEU A 563 4.71 11.47 -5.56
N TRP A 564 5.27 11.19 -4.39
CA TRP A 564 4.51 11.03 -3.15
C TRP A 564 5.12 11.86 -2.04
N THR A 565 4.33 12.71 -1.40
CA THR A 565 4.78 13.60 -0.32
C THR A 565 4.66 12.93 1.04
N THR A 566 5.71 13.02 1.87
CA THR A 566 5.71 12.48 3.24
C THR A 566 6.39 13.42 4.22
N GLY A 567 6.23 13.18 5.52
CA GLY A 567 6.99 13.88 6.55
C GLY A 567 6.52 15.29 6.87
N GLY A 568 5.45 15.78 6.23
CA GLY A 568 4.85 17.06 6.56
C GLY A 568 4.42 17.12 8.03
N GLY A 569 4.96 18.09 8.77
CA GLY A 569 4.69 18.25 10.20
C GLY A 569 5.50 17.33 11.12
N LYS A 570 6.48 16.58 10.60
CA LYS A 570 7.43 15.81 11.42
C LYS A 570 8.67 16.65 11.72
N TRP A 571 8.88 16.97 13.01
CA TRP A 571 9.98 17.85 13.46
C TRP A 571 10.96 17.19 14.44
N GLY A 572 10.96 15.85 14.49
CA GLY A 572 11.85 15.05 15.34
C GLY A 572 11.19 14.62 16.65
N ARG A 573 10.76 15.53 17.51
CA ARG A 573 9.98 15.23 18.72
C ARG A 573 8.49 15.35 18.41
N HIS A 574 7.68 14.59 19.13
CA HIS A 574 6.21 14.51 18.99
C HIS A 574 5.52 15.87 19.12
N PHE A 575 5.57 16.64 18.04
CA PHE A 575 4.85 17.88 17.85
C PHE A 575 3.87 17.66 16.71
N GLY A 576 2.92 16.74 16.93
CA GLY A 576 1.77 16.63 16.06
C GLY A 576 0.95 17.90 16.17
N VAL A 577 1.07 18.82 15.23
CA VAL A 577 0.18 19.98 15.16
C VAL A 577 -1.13 19.50 14.57
N GLY A 578 -1.99 18.96 15.44
CA GLY A 578 -3.25 18.34 15.03
C GLY A 578 -4.10 19.24 14.12
N ASN A 579 -4.03 20.56 14.29
CA ASN A 579 -4.83 21.51 13.51
C ASN A 579 -4.21 21.87 12.14
N ILE A 580 -2.88 21.93 12.00
CA ILE A 580 -2.22 22.23 10.70
C ILE A 580 -2.25 21.03 9.75
N SER A 581 -2.47 19.81 10.29
CA SER A 581 -2.48 18.56 9.52
C SER A 581 -3.39 18.65 8.29
N GLN A 582 -4.56 19.28 8.42
CA GLN A 582 -5.51 19.47 7.33
C GLN A 582 -4.96 20.35 6.20
N VAL A 583 -4.18 21.39 6.54
CA VAL A 583 -3.52 22.26 5.57
C VAL A 583 -2.40 21.50 4.89
N ILE A 584 -1.53 20.82 5.67
CA ILE A 584 -0.44 20.00 5.15
C ILE A 584 -0.97 18.94 4.19
N ASP A 585 -2.02 18.22 4.57
CA ASP A 585 -2.66 17.18 3.79
C ASP A 585 -3.26 17.70 2.47
N ASN A 586 -3.72 18.95 2.41
CA ASN A 586 -4.23 19.57 1.18
C ASN A 586 -3.09 20.02 0.25
N LEU A 587 -2.00 20.53 0.82
CA LEU A 587 -0.80 20.95 0.10
C LEU A 587 -0.01 19.77 -0.49
N SER A 588 0.04 18.66 0.27
CA SER A 588 0.80 17.43 0.02
C SER A 588 0.12 16.56 -1.05
N ARG A 589 -0.04 17.09 -2.27
CA ARG A 589 -0.64 16.33 -3.37
C ARG A 589 0.38 15.40 -4.02
N SER A 590 -0.11 14.25 -4.44
CA SER A 590 0.70 13.22 -5.09
C SER A 590 0.34 13.12 -6.56
N TRP A 591 1.34 12.84 -7.39
CA TRP A 591 1.22 12.99 -8.84
C TRP A 591 1.83 11.80 -9.56
N ARG A 592 1.18 11.39 -10.65
CA ARG A 592 1.75 10.48 -11.64
C ARG A 592 1.90 11.22 -12.95
N VAL A 593 3.12 11.27 -13.45
CA VAL A 593 3.45 11.73 -14.78
C VAL A 593 3.83 10.49 -15.60
N ALA A 594 3.13 10.23 -16.69
CA ALA A 594 3.38 9.07 -17.53
C ALA A 594 3.38 9.45 -19.00
N ARG A 595 4.22 8.78 -19.77
CA ARG A 595 4.25 8.88 -21.23
C ARG A 595 3.28 7.84 -21.79
N GLU A 596 2.21 8.29 -22.44
CA GLU A 596 1.22 7.39 -23.07
C GLU A 596 1.62 7.04 -24.51
N ASP A 597 2.13 8.03 -25.26
CA ASP A 597 2.68 7.89 -26.62
C ASP A 597 4.00 8.68 -26.72
N GLU A 598 4.73 8.62 -27.86
CA GLU A 598 6.05 9.25 -28.00
C GLU A 598 6.07 10.73 -27.56
N ASP A 599 4.97 11.47 -27.78
CA ASP A 599 4.84 12.91 -27.49
C ASP A 599 3.73 13.28 -26.47
N ILE A 600 2.91 12.34 -25.99
CA ILE A 600 1.80 12.65 -25.08
C ILE A 600 2.20 12.35 -23.63
N ILE A 601 2.27 13.41 -22.82
CA ILE A 601 2.54 13.34 -21.38
C ILE A 601 1.21 13.52 -20.62
N ASN A 602 0.76 12.45 -19.98
CA ASN A 602 -0.37 12.48 -19.07
C ASN A 602 0.12 12.80 -17.65
N VAL A 603 -0.47 13.84 -17.04
CA VAL A 603 -0.23 14.20 -15.65
C VAL A 603 -1.54 14.08 -14.89
N ARG A 604 -1.53 13.25 -13.86
CA ARG A 604 -2.70 12.94 -13.06
C ARG A 604 -2.37 13.09 -11.59
N GLU A 605 -3.24 13.81 -10.88
CA GLU A 605 -3.27 13.80 -9.43
C GLU A 605 -3.74 12.42 -8.93
N LEU A 606 -2.91 11.78 -8.12
CA LEU A 606 -3.22 10.53 -7.46
C LEU A 606 -4.09 10.81 -6.23
N ASN A 607 -5.09 9.97 -5.97
CA ASN A 607 -6.03 10.08 -4.85
C ASN A 607 -6.91 11.33 -4.85
N ARG A 608 -7.05 11.99 -6.00
CA ARG A 608 -7.88 13.21 -6.14
C ARG A 608 -9.28 13.05 -5.55
N LYS A 609 -9.95 11.91 -5.80
CA LYS A 609 -11.29 11.63 -5.28
C LYS A 609 -11.33 11.55 -3.75
N VAL A 610 -10.27 11.02 -3.14
CA VAL A 610 -10.15 10.91 -1.68
C VAL A 610 -9.95 12.29 -1.08
N ARG A 611 -9.05 13.10 -1.66
CA ARG A 611 -8.87 14.50 -1.27
C ARG A 611 -10.18 15.27 -1.37
N GLU A 612 -10.88 15.21 -2.50
CA GLU A 612 -12.16 15.90 -2.71
C GLU A 612 -13.22 15.46 -1.69
N ALA A 613 -13.25 14.18 -1.30
CA ALA A 613 -14.15 13.68 -0.26
C ALA A 613 -13.79 14.21 1.15
N ARG A 614 -12.50 14.37 1.46
CA ARG A 614 -12.01 14.98 2.70
C ARG A 614 -12.31 16.48 2.74
N ASP A 615 -12.06 17.18 1.63
CA ASP A 615 -12.36 18.61 1.48
C ASP A 615 -13.88 18.86 1.68
N LEU A 616 -14.74 18.00 1.12
CA LEU A 616 -16.18 18.05 1.33
C LEU A 616 -16.59 17.85 2.80
N GLU A 617 -15.95 16.93 3.52
CA GLU A 617 -16.22 16.74 4.95
C GLU A 617 -15.80 17.94 5.79
N LEU A 618 -14.71 18.59 5.42
CA LEU A 618 -14.23 19.80 6.07
C LEU A 618 -15.15 20.99 5.79
N THR A 619 -15.66 21.14 4.57
CA THR A 619 -16.70 22.14 4.25
C THR A 619 -17.97 21.92 5.08
N LYS A 620 -18.42 20.66 5.22
CA LYS A 620 -19.56 20.32 6.10
C LYS A 620 -19.27 20.63 7.58
N LEU A 621 -18.01 20.54 8.00
CA LEU A 621 -17.63 20.94 9.36
C LEU A 621 -17.73 22.47 9.54
N TYR A 622 -17.31 23.24 8.53
CA TYR A 622 -17.48 24.69 8.53
C TYR A 622 -18.96 25.08 8.55
N GLU A 623 -19.81 24.40 7.77
CA GLU A 623 -21.27 24.60 7.77
C GLU A 623 -21.88 24.37 9.16
N ARG A 624 -21.57 23.24 9.81
CA ARG A 624 -22.04 22.96 11.18
C ARG A 624 -21.57 24.00 12.19
N ARG A 625 -20.35 24.51 12.03
CA ARG A 625 -19.81 25.57 12.91
C ARG A 625 -20.51 26.90 12.66
N ALA A 626 -20.87 27.20 11.41
CA ALA A 626 -21.67 28.37 11.04
C ALA A 626 -23.04 28.35 11.70
N GLU A 627 -23.72 27.20 11.59
CA GLU A 627 -25.02 26.95 12.20
C GLU A 627 -24.95 27.12 13.73
N HIS A 628 -23.96 26.50 14.38
CA HIS A 628 -23.80 26.63 15.82
C HIS A 628 -23.55 28.07 16.29
N LEU A 629 -22.77 28.84 15.52
CA LEU A 629 -22.54 30.26 15.80
C LEU A 629 -23.81 31.09 15.61
N ARG A 630 -24.58 30.84 14.53
CA ARG A 630 -25.89 31.48 14.32
C ARG A 630 -26.86 31.19 15.47
N ASP A 631 -26.96 29.93 15.88
CA ASP A 631 -27.83 29.51 16.97
C ASP A 631 -27.44 30.16 18.31
N ASN A 632 -26.14 30.26 18.61
CA ASN A 632 -25.67 30.92 19.84
C ASN A 632 -25.86 32.46 19.82
N LEU A 633 -25.73 33.11 18.64
CA LEU A 633 -25.97 34.55 18.49
C LEU A 633 -27.47 34.90 18.62
N LEU A 634 -28.36 34.01 18.20
CA LEU A 634 -29.82 34.14 18.39
C LEU A 634 -30.24 34.14 19.88
N TYR A 635 -29.43 33.58 20.79
CA TYR A 635 -29.68 33.56 22.24
C TYR A 635 -29.19 34.81 22.99
N HIS A 636 -28.34 35.65 22.38
CA HIS A 636 -27.74 36.83 23.01
C HIS A 636 -28.06 38.11 22.21
N GLU A 637 -29.29 38.63 22.34
CA GLU A 637 -29.74 40.01 22.05
C GLU A 637 -29.18 40.78 20.82
N ALA A 638 -28.79 40.12 19.73
CA ALA A 638 -28.53 40.78 18.44
C ALA A 638 -29.55 40.31 17.40
N LYS A 639 -30.44 41.23 17.00
CA LYS A 639 -31.61 40.98 16.14
C LYS A 639 -31.35 41.36 14.67
N GLU A 640 -30.15 41.10 14.18
CA GLU A 640 -29.79 41.27 12.77
C GLU A 640 -29.46 39.89 12.19
N ASP A 641 -29.97 39.60 10.99
CA ASP A 641 -29.54 38.46 10.17
C ASP A 641 -28.05 38.65 9.85
N VAL A 642 -27.18 38.13 10.71
CA VAL A 642 -25.75 38.09 10.42
C VAL A 642 -25.53 36.94 9.45
N ASP A 643 -25.40 37.28 8.17
CA ASP A 643 -24.95 36.35 7.12
C ASP A 643 -23.49 35.94 7.42
N ILE A 644 -23.30 34.87 8.20
CA ILE A 644 -21.99 34.28 8.43
C ILE A 644 -21.60 33.48 7.18
N GLU A 645 -20.69 34.03 6.38
CA GLU A 645 -20.13 33.33 5.23
C GLU A 645 -19.21 32.19 5.71
N LEU A 646 -19.27 31.03 5.03
CA LEU A 646 -18.40 29.87 5.33
C LEU A 646 -16.91 30.22 5.26
N GLN A 647 -16.58 31.20 4.43
CA GLN A 647 -15.22 31.67 4.27
C GLN A 647 -14.70 32.34 5.54
N ASP A 648 -15.51 33.15 6.23
CA ASP A 648 -15.09 33.85 7.45
C ASP A 648 -14.77 32.86 8.58
N ILE A 649 -15.49 31.74 8.61
CA ILE A 649 -15.25 30.64 9.57
C ILE A 649 -13.91 29.96 9.27
N ALA A 650 -13.59 29.75 8.00
CA ALA A 650 -12.33 29.16 7.59
C ALA A 650 -11.15 30.11 7.90
N GLU A 651 -11.27 31.41 7.58
CA GLU A 651 -10.22 32.41 7.85
C GLU A 651 -10.02 32.69 9.35
N ALA A 652 -11.02 32.39 10.19
CA ALA A 652 -10.90 32.46 11.65
C ALA A 652 -10.07 31.32 12.26
N LEU A 653 -9.74 30.27 11.50
CA LEU A 653 -8.92 29.15 11.99
C LEU A 653 -7.44 29.55 12.03
N GLU A 654 -6.78 29.28 13.16
CA GLU A 654 -5.36 29.59 13.37
C GLU A 654 -4.47 28.97 12.28
N GLU A 655 -4.75 27.72 11.89
CA GLU A 655 -4.05 27.01 10.82
C GLU A 655 -4.16 27.72 9.46
N VAL A 656 -5.31 28.33 9.16
CA VAL A 656 -5.52 29.09 7.91
C VAL A 656 -4.82 30.44 8.00
N GLN A 657 -4.81 31.10 9.15
CA GLN A 657 -4.05 32.34 9.35
C GLN A 657 -2.53 32.13 9.12
N VAL A 658 -2.00 31.00 9.56
CA VAL A 658 -0.60 30.62 9.30
C VAL A 658 -0.37 30.36 7.81
N PHE A 659 -1.30 29.66 7.14
CA PHE A 659 -1.28 29.49 5.69
C PHE A 659 -1.27 30.83 4.94
N ARG A 660 -2.07 31.81 5.38
CA ARG A 660 -2.15 33.15 4.79
C ARG A 660 -0.85 33.95 4.89
N CYS A 661 0.02 33.61 5.83
CA CYS A 661 1.34 34.22 5.92
C CYS A 661 2.28 33.78 4.77
N VAL A 662 2.01 32.63 4.16
CA VAL A 662 2.75 32.12 2.99
C VAL A 662 2.04 32.50 1.70
N TRP A 663 0.74 32.26 1.61
CA TRP A 663 -0.08 32.56 0.43
C TRP A 663 -1.23 33.52 0.77
N PRO A 664 -1.08 34.81 0.42
CA PRO A 664 -2.17 35.77 0.51
C PRO A 664 -3.36 35.35 -0.35
N ARG A 665 -4.56 35.82 0.02
CA ARG A 665 -5.80 35.50 -0.67
C ARG A 665 -5.77 35.95 -2.14
N LYS A 666 -6.13 35.06 -3.06
CA LYS A 666 -6.29 35.41 -4.48
C LYS A 666 -7.57 36.22 -4.67
N LYS A 667 -7.52 37.22 -5.56
CA LYS A 667 -8.67 38.08 -5.85
C LYS A 667 -9.85 37.23 -6.37
N GLY A 668 -10.99 37.31 -5.69
CA GLY A 668 -12.20 36.55 -6.04
C GLY A 668 -12.24 35.11 -5.52
N SER A 669 -11.20 34.65 -4.82
CA SER A 669 -11.20 33.31 -4.22
C SER A 669 -12.09 33.25 -2.97
N LYS A 670 -12.86 32.17 -2.89
CA LYS A 670 -13.77 31.84 -1.79
C LYS A 670 -13.25 30.71 -0.89
N ASP A 671 -12.17 30.04 -1.31
CA ASP A 671 -11.62 28.89 -0.59
C ASP A 671 -10.08 28.96 -0.60
N TRP A 672 -9.48 28.89 0.60
CA TRP A 672 -8.04 28.92 0.76
C TRP A 672 -7.34 27.74 0.07
N ARG A 673 -8.05 26.62 -0.15
CA ARG A 673 -7.55 25.43 -0.86
C ARG A 673 -7.15 25.71 -2.31
N GLU A 674 -7.63 26.81 -2.89
CA GLU A 674 -7.32 27.24 -4.26
C GLU A 674 -6.25 28.36 -4.30
N ASP A 675 -5.80 28.84 -3.14
CA ASP A 675 -5.00 30.06 -3.04
C ASP A 675 -3.49 29.85 -3.01
N TRP A 676 -3.03 28.61 -3.07
CA TRP A 676 -1.61 28.29 -3.06
C TRP A 676 -1.08 27.89 -4.44
N SER A 677 0.25 27.83 -4.53
CA SER A 677 1.01 27.26 -5.63
C SER A 677 2.36 26.79 -5.07
N SER A 678 2.97 25.80 -5.72
CA SER A 678 4.29 25.31 -5.34
C SER A 678 5.39 26.34 -5.60
N LEU A 679 6.57 26.12 -5.00
CA LEU A 679 7.78 26.88 -5.35
C LEU A 679 8.44 26.28 -6.60
N PRO A 680 8.69 27.08 -7.65
CA PRO A 680 9.34 26.59 -8.87
C PRO A 680 10.77 26.12 -8.59
N LEU A 681 11.25 25.18 -9.41
CA LEU A 681 12.64 24.72 -9.38
C LEU A 681 13.60 25.88 -9.69
N GLN A 682 14.64 26.04 -8.87
CA GLN A 682 15.73 26.99 -9.16
C GLN A 682 16.56 26.48 -10.33
N GLY A 683 16.69 27.29 -11.39
CA GLY A 683 17.37 26.94 -12.64
C GLY A 683 18.87 26.66 -12.49
#